data_AF-A0AA47MB44-F1
#
_entry.id   AF-A0AA47MB44-F1
#
_cell.length_a   1.000
_cell.length_b   1.000
_cell.length_c   1.000
_cell.angle_alpha   90.00
_cell.angle_beta   90.00
_cell.angle_gamma   90.00
#
_symmetry.space_group_name_H-M   'P 1'
#
loop_
_entity.id
_entity.type
_entity.pdbx_description
1 polymer ?
#
loop_
_entity_poly.entity_id
_entity_poly.type
_entity_poly.pdbx_seq_one_letter_code
_entity_poly.pdbx_strand_id
1 'polypeptide(L)'
;MTLTCFKCKRRIAGHTKQLFVHLRAVHHINSSAAYFQCCEQGCGRTFSFIRSFRRHLITHEGEHDLIEVPEDPRARHYLQAENGPPLEASGGAGSCEEGPGGAGSGEEGPGGAGSGEEGYWDDRDEEGISGRVALFLANLRSRSNITFSLLNFVVCRTTDLIGDIVERLQSKTMALLSTLGHAHSPEVGNLKQEFLSCSTPFKGLETEYKQMEYFSNCSSFIQPLEQKLPGLSYVQQRDTDSGCVRQVAVTDTYQCIPLTPLLNMILTLPGVLKAMLSWQQRKDEALQDFFDGEFCKRHPLFLNIYQFHLFFTMMTTGTHKLGFLYFTIKSLPPQLLSSLKSQFLLAVYKSDDGKTYGLDAILKPIVEELKTLENHGIVINCPDFQGVVKFTIGQVVGDNLGLNAILGYIESFSGHHCCRWCQIEKSVLKTQTSEDLVLMRNKASHKKDLEILNPSLTGLKRDSYLNQLSFYHVTDNVAPDIMHDILEGIGPYEVKLVLNSLIEKKHVTLDQINYRITSFDYGFADRRNKPSVLSKNDMRNIDGVMRQSAAQTWCLLRLLPLMVGDLVPDDCEEWQLLLLLLSCMELIFPPSLTTPVTTYLGKIIEEHHTMLLELFPNISLRPKHHFMLHYTTAIQKLGPLVQYWAMRFEAKHGFFKE
;
A
#
# COMPACT_ATOMS: atom_id res chain seq x y z
N MET A 1 -44.91 16.99 -8.12
CA MET A 1 -43.47 16.99 -7.76
C MET A 1 -42.64 16.38 -8.88
N THR A 2 -41.42 16.87 -9.10
CA THR A 2 -40.41 16.27 -10.00
C THR A 2 -39.06 16.25 -9.30
N LEU A 3 -38.37 15.11 -9.26
CA LEU A 3 -37.04 14.96 -8.68
C LEU A 3 -35.97 14.85 -9.77
N THR A 4 -34.77 15.36 -9.52
CA THR A 4 -33.68 15.46 -10.49
C THR A 4 -32.68 14.31 -10.31
N CYS A 5 -32.53 13.47 -11.34
CA CYS A 5 -31.54 12.40 -11.31
C CYS A 5 -30.11 12.94 -11.27
N PHE A 6 -29.33 12.59 -10.25
CA PHE A 6 -27.98 13.13 -10.09
C PHE A 6 -26.98 12.68 -11.17
N LYS A 7 -27.24 11.57 -11.87
CA LYS A 7 -26.41 11.05 -12.97
C LYS A 7 -26.70 11.71 -14.32
N CYS A 8 -27.94 11.65 -14.81
CA CYS A 8 -28.30 12.20 -16.14
C CYS A 8 -28.97 13.59 -16.11
N LYS A 9 -29.19 14.17 -14.92
CA LYS A 9 -29.92 15.44 -14.69
C LYS A 9 -31.36 15.48 -15.23
N ARG A 10 -31.91 14.36 -15.69
CA ARG A 10 -33.32 14.23 -16.09
C ARG A 10 -34.23 14.44 -14.89
N ARG A 11 -35.27 15.25 -15.06
CA ARG A 11 -36.37 15.38 -14.09
C ARG A 11 -37.31 14.18 -14.23
N ILE A 12 -37.55 13.50 -13.12
CA ILE A 12 -38.44 12.34 -12.98
C ILE A 12 -39.68 12.83 -12.23
N ALA A 13 -40.84 12.77 -12.87
CA ALA A 13 -42.10 13.12 -12.23
C ALA A 13 -42.49 12.09 -11.15
N GLY A 14 -43.32 12.52 -10.20
CA GLY A 14 -43.89 11.63 -9.19
C GLY A 14 -43.06 11.48 -7.91
N HIS A 15 -43.40 10.46 -7.13
CA HIS A 15 -42.87 10.18 -5.79
C HIS A 15 -41.42 9.70 -5.84
N THR A 16 -40.64 9.86 -4.76
CA THR A 16 -39.28 9.30 -4.59
C THR A 16 -39.07 7.89 -5.13
N LYS A 17 -40.07 6.99 -5.03
CA LYS A 17 -40.03 5.64 -5.64
C LYS A 17 -39.64 5.68 -7.14
N GLN A 18 -40.19 6.59 -7.93
CA GLN A 18 -39.94 6.67 -9.39
C GLN A 18 -38.50 7.08 -9.71
N LEU A 19 -37.89 7.96 -8.91
CA LEU A 19 -36.46 8.27 -9.04
C LEU A 19 -35.58 7.03 -8.80
N PHE A 20 -35.92 6.19 -7.82
CA PHE A 20 -35.17 4.95 -7.56
C PHE A 20 -35.39 3.88 -8.64
N VAL A 21 -36.58 3.80 -9.24
CA VAL A 21 -36.81 2.97 -10.44
C VAL A 21 -35.95 3.47 -11.60
N HIS A 22 -35.93 4.78 -11.87
CA HIS A 22 -35.10 5.38 -12.90
C HIS A 22 -33.59 5.14 -12.68
N LEU A 23 -33.08 5.37 -11.46
CA LEU A 23 -31.68 5.11 -11.10
C LEU A 23 -31.29 3.64 -11.32
N ARG A 24 -32.19 2.70 -11.02
CA ARG A 24 -31.96 1.27 -11.24
C ARG A 24 -32.02 0.90 -12.73
N ALA A 25 -33.07 1.29 -13.43
CA ALA A 25 -33.34 0.87 -14.80
C ALA A 25 -32.47 1.57 -15.86
N VAL A 26 -32.04 2.81 -15.61
CA VAL A 26 -31.29 3.63 -16.60
C VAL A 26 -29.81 3.79 -16.23
N HIS A 27 -29.45 3.60 -14.97
CA HIS A 27 -28.06 3.78 -14.49
C HIS A 27 -27.49 2.57 -13.74
N HIS A 28 -28.25 1.47 -13.63
CA HIS A 28 -27.87 0.27 -12.85
C HIS A 28 -27.47 0.57 -11.39
N ILE A 29 -27.94 1.70 -10.84
CA ILE A 29 -27.64 2.14 -9.48
C ILE A 29 -28.57 1.42 -8.50
N ASN A 30 -27.96 0.57 -7.69
CA ASN A 30 -28.61 -0.21 -6.64
C ASN A 30 -28.23 0.33 -5.25
N SER A 31 -28.58 -0.40 -4.19
CA SER A 31 -28.34 -0.02 -2.79
C SER A 31 -26.87 0.05 -2.38
N SER A 32 -25.94 -0.50 -3.16
CA SER A 32 -24.49 -0.53 -2.90
C SER A 32 -23.68 0.48 -3.72
N ALA A 33 -24.33 1.46 -4.34
CA ALA A 33 -23.64 2.56 -5.00
C ALA A 33 -22.78 3.38 -4.02
N ALA A 34 -21.57 3.75 -4.45
CA ALA A 34 -20.57 4.43 -3.60
C ALA A 34 -21.04 5.77 -3.01
N TYR A 35 -21.95 6.46 -3.70
CA TYR A 35 -22.65 7.64 -3.17
C TYR A 35 -23.99 7.88 -3.90
N PHE A 36 -24.86 8.60 -3.23
CA PHE A 36 -26.04 9.25 -3.77
C PHE A 36 -25.93 10.76 -3.56
N GLN A 37 -26.45 11.57 -4.47
CA GLN A 37 -26.44 13.03 -4.33
C GLN A 37 -27.83 13.61 -4.57
N CYS A 38 -28.23 14.57 -3.74
CA CYS A 38 -29.44 15.36 -3.95
C CYS A 38 -29.15 16.46 -4.99
N CYS A 39 -30.00 16.55 -6.02
CA CYS A 39 -29.91 17.57 -7.08
C CYS A 39 -31.13 18.50 -7.09
N GLU A 40 -31.94 18.50 -6.03
CA GLU A 40 -32.98 19.51 -5.83
C GLU A 40 -32.35 20.86 -5.44
N GLN A 41 -33.07 21.95 -5.75
CA GLN A 41 -32.58 23.31 -5.54
C GLN A 41 -32.15 23.56 -4.08
N GLY A 42 -31.05 24.27 -3.90
CA GLY A 42 -30.51 24.62 -2.59
C GLY A 42 -29.87 23.47 -1.78
N CYS A 43 -29.96 22.21 -2.21
CA CYS A 43 -29.55 21.10 -1.35
C CYS A 43 -28.12 20.58 -1.54
N GLY A 44 -27.78 20.01 -2.70
CA GLY A 44 -26.45 19.48 -3.04
C GLY A 44 -25.90 18.30 -2.20
N ARG A 45 -26.57 17.91 -1.10
CA ARG A 45 -26.06 16.94 -0.10
C ARG A 45 -25.77 15.54 -0.68
N THR A 46 -24.70 14.92 -0.20
CA THR A 46 -24.26 13.56 -0.57
C THR A 46 -24.47 12.56 0.56
N PHE A 47 -24.78 11.32 0.21
CA PHE A 47 -25.12 10.24 1.15
C PHE A 47 -24.45 8.92 0.75
N SER A 48 -23.85 8.22 1.71
CA SER A 48 -23.21 6.91 1.50
C SER A 48 -24.21 5.74 1.48
N PHE A 49 -25.46 5.96 1.92
CA PHE A 49 -26.47 4.92 2.07
C PHE A 49 -27.80 5.32 1.45
N ILE A 50 -28.39 4.41 0.67
CA ILE A 50 -29.67 4.60 -0.02
C ILE A 50 -30.82 4.93 0.94
N ARG A 51 -30.82 4.36 2.17
CA ARG A 51 -31.86 4.59 3.19
C ARG A 51 -31.82 6.04 3.69
N SER A 52 -30.62 6.58 3.90
CA SER A 52 -30.42 7.98 4.33
C SER A 52 -30.79 8.95 3.21
N PHE A 53 -30.38 8.66 1.97
CA PHE A 53 -30.76 9.46 0.80
C PHE A 53 -32.28 9.48 0.59
N ARG A 54 -32.94 8.31 0.66
CA ARG A 54 -34.40 8.21 0.54
C ARG A 54 -35.13 8.98 1.63
N ARG A 55 -34.68 8.89 2.89
CA ARG A 55 -35.26 9.68 4.00
C ARG A 55 -35.09 11.19 3.77
N HIS A 56 -33.94 11.60 3.25
CA HIS A 56 -33.70 13.00 2.92
C HIS A 56 -34.58 13.50 1.76
N LEU A 57 -34.78 12.71 0.69
CA LEU A 57 -35.66 13.15 -0.40
C LEU A 57 -37.11 13.34 0.06
N ILE A 58 -37.57 12.61 1.09
CA ILE A 58 -38.88 12.84 1.73
C ILE A 58 -38.95 14.21 2.42
N THR A 59 -37.85 14.81 2.87
CA THR A 59 -37.88 16.19 3.42
C THR A 59 -38.07 17.25 2.33
N HIS A 60 -37.94 16.90 1.05
CA HIS A 60 -38.35 17.75 -0.08
C HIS A 60 -39.82 17.50 -0.49
N GLU A 61 -40.48 16.46 0.05
CA GLU A 61 -41.88 16.12 -0.27
C GLU A 61 -42.91 16.98 0.53
N GLY A 62 -42.48 17.90 1.42
CA GLY A 62 -43.37 18.55 2.42
C GLY A 62 -43.09 20.02 2.78
N GLU A 63 -42.97 20.93 1.81
CA GLU A 63 -42.89 22.40 2.04
C GLU A 63 -44.17 23.18 1.63
N HIS A 64 -45.32 22.52 1.52
CA HIS A 64 -46.62 23.16 1.31
C HIS A 64 -47.66 22.64 2.33
N ASP A 65 -47.76 23.35 3.44
CA ASP A 65 -49.00 23.82 4.11
C ASP A 65 -48.74 24.13 5.59
N LEU A 66 -49.15 25.32 6.05
CA LEU A 66 -48.98 25.82 7.43
C LEU A 66 -50.35 26.22 8.02
N ILE A 67 -50.77 25.59 9.13
CA ILE A 67 -51.79 26.11 10.06
C ILE A 67 -51.40 25.74 11.52
N GLU A 68 -51.67 26.66 12.45
CA GLU A 68 -51.27 26.78 13.87
C GLU A 68 -52.32 26.18 14.86
N VAL A 69 -52.17 25.96 16.20
CA VAL A 69 -51.12 26.01 17.27
C VAL A 69 -51.77 25.38 18.54
N PRO A 70 -51.10 24.57 19.41
CA PRO A 70 -50.53 25.14 20.66
C PRO A 70 -49.25 24.47 21.25
N GLU A 71 -48.74 25.12 22.30
CA GLU A 71 -47.35 25.15 22.81
C GLU A 71 -46.90 23.99 23.74
N ASP A 72 -45.58 23.72 23.76
CA ASP A 72 -44.87 23.05 24.87
C ASP A 72 -43.89 24.07 25.53
N PRO A 73 -43.93 24.32 26.85
CA PRO A 73 -43.25 25.47 27.47
C PRO A 73 -41.71 25.45 27.56
N ARG A 74 -41.01 24.47 26.97
CA ARG A 74 -39.58 24.20 27.27
C ARG A 74 -38.54 24.84 26.33
N ALA A 75 -38.96 25.64 25.34
CA ALA A 75 -38.06 26.24 24.35
C ALA A 75 -37.58 27.68 24.68
N ARG A 76 -37.13 27.95 25.91
CA ARG A 76 -36.38 29.18 26.25
C ARG A 76 -35.27 28.93 27.26
N HIS A 77 -34.04 28.78 26.76
CA HIS A 77 -32.78 29.35 27.27
C HIS A 77 -31.64 28.68 26.52
N TYR A 78 -30.87 29.44 25.73
CA TYR A 78 -29.40 29.34 25.54
C TYR A 78 -28.93 30.31 24.46
N LEU A 79 -28.92 31.60 24.81
CA LEU A 79 -28.03 32.60 24.23
C LEU A 79 -27.53 33.50 25.37
N GLN A 80 -26.25 33.90 25.29
CA GLN A 80 -25.51 34.91 26.09
C GLN A 80 -24.67 34.47 27.32
N ALA A 81 -23.57 35.23 27.48
CA ALA A 81 -22.53 35.27 28.52
C ALA A 81 -21.64 34.01 28.67
N GLU A 82 -20.30 34.03 28.48
CA GLU A 82 -19.19 34.94 28.89
C GLU A 82 -18.69 34.82 30.35
N ASN A 83 -17.37 34.60 30.44
CA ASN A 83 -16.43 34.93 31.54
C ASN A 83 -16.59 34.27 32.94
N GLY A 84 -15.60 33.44 33.32
CA GLY A 84 -15.38 32.95 34.69
C GLY A 84 -14.11 32.06 34.81
N PRO A 85 -13.22 32.23 35.80
CA PRO A 85 -11.83 31.70 35.77
C PRO A 85 -11.64 30.35 36.56
N PRO A 86 -10.42 29.75 36.61
CA PRO A 86 -10.25 28.30 36.83
C PRO A 86 -10.07 27.90 38.31
N LEU A 87 -10.23 26.59 38.57
CA LEU A 87 -9.78 25.93 39.80
C LEU A 87 -9.08 24.60 39.49
N GLU A 88 -7.96 24.36 40.17
CA GLU A 88 -7.04 23.24 39.92
C GLU A 88 -7.34 21.99 40.77
N ALA A 89 -6.80 20.87 40.31
CA ALA A 89 -6.28 19.72 41.09
C ALA A 89 -7.13 19.06 42.19
N SER A 90 -7.37 17.75 42.05
CA SER A 90 -6.52 16.73 42.73
C SER A 90 -7.10 15.30 42.62
N GLY A 91 -6.21 14.29 42.61
CA GLY A 91 -6.52 12.86 42.77
C GLY A 91 -7.19 12.17 41.56
N GLY A 92 -6.94 10.90 41.24
CA GLY A 92 -6.09 9.92 41.93
C GLY A 92 -6.76 8.54 42.01
N ALA A 93 -6.72 7.79 40.89
CA ALA A 93 -6.88 6.34 40.72
C ALA A 93 -7.82 5.49 41.65
N GLY A 94 -8.70 4.67 41.05
CA GLY A 94 -9.24 3.48 41.77
C GLY A 94 -10.57 2.88 41.28
N SER A 95 -10.52 2.06 40.22
CA SER A 95 -11.33 0.83 39.96
C SER A 95 -12.77 0.61 40.50
N CYS A 96 -13.68 0.27 39.56
CA CYS A 96 -14.78 -0.72 39.63
C CYS A 96 -15.90 -0.55 40.72
N GLU A 97 -17.18 -0.89 40.52
CA GLU A 97 -17.84 -1.81 39.57
C GLU A 97 -19.37 -1.52 39.47
N GLU A 98 -20.12 -2.21 38.57
CA GLU A 98 -21.60 -2.25 38.45
C GLU A 98 -22.33 -0.92 38.10
N GLY A 99 -23.41 -0.81 37.29
CA GLY A 99 -24.54 -1.70 36.95
C GLY A 99 -25.86 -1.05 37.44
N PRO A 100 -27.08 -1.35 36.95
CA PRO A 100 -27.55 -2.10 35.77
C PRO A 100 -28.43 -1.23 34.82
N GLY A 101 -29.24 -1.81 33.91
CA GLY A 101 -30.00 -1.06 32.88
C GLY A 101 -31.51 -1.36 32.73
N GLY A 102 -32.13 -0.79 31.66
CA GLY A 102 -33.53 -1.00 31.22
C GLY A 102 -34.56 -0.01 31.82
N ALA A 103 -35.79 0.18 31.29
CA ALA A 103 -36.40 -0.18 29.99
C ALA A 103 -37.82 0.48 29.84
N GLY A 104 -38.40 0.50 28.62
CA GLY A 104 -39.85 0.73 28.34
C GLY A 104 -40.35 2.19 28.17
N SER A 105 -41.50 2.49 27.55
CA SER A 105 -42.47 1.70 26.73
C SER A 105 -43.57 2.60 26.09
N GLY A 106 -44.38 2.06 25.16
CA GLY A 106 -45.59 2.68 24.53
C GLY A 106 -45.39 2.99 23.03
N GLU A 107 -45.90 2.26 22.03
CA GLU A 107 -47.26 1.74 21.68
C GLU A 107 -48.25 2.79 21.14
N GLU A 108 -48.58 2.69 19.83
CA GLU A 108 -49.94 2.48 19.30
C GLU A 108 -49.92 2.24 17.77
N GLY A 109 -50.92 1.50 17.25
CA GLY A 109 -51.22 1.35 15.82
C GLY A 109 -52.34 2.31 15.35
N PRO A 110 -52.78 2.30 14.08
CA PRO A 110 -53.45 1.13 13.52
C PRO A 110 -53.24 0.85 12.01
N GLY A 111 -53.84 -0.25 11.53
CA GLY A 111 -53.66 -0.81 10.19
C GLY A 111 -54.37 -0.13 9.01
N GLY A 112 -54.19 -0.73 7.83
CA GLY A 112 -54.83 -0.36 6.57
C GLY A 112 -54.40 -1.33 5.45
N ALA A 113 -55.34 -2.13 4.95
CA ALA A 113 -55.06 -3.17 3.94
C ALA A 113 -54.81 -2.57 2.54
N GLY A 114 -53.99 -3.25 1.73
CA GLY A 114 -53.73 -2.92 0.33
C GLY A 114 -53.14 -4.12 -0.40
N SER A 115 -53.94 -4.74 -1.26
CA SER A 115 -53.68 -6.01 -1.93
C SER A 115 -52.67 -5.96 -3.08
N GLY A 116 -51.91 -7.04 -3.24
CA GLY A 116 -51.49 -7.57 -4.54
C GLY A 116 -50.27 -6.93 -5.21
N GLU A 117 -49.20 -7.71 -5.32
CA GLU A 117 -48.40 -7.87 -6.55
C GLU A 117 -47.37 -9.00 -6.30
N GLU A 118 -47.66 -10.18 -6.87
CA GLU A 118 -46.77 -11.35 -6.86
C GLU A 118 -45.68 -11.21 -7.95
N GLY A 119 -44.56 -11.92 -7.80
CA GLY A 119 -43.65 -12.21 -8.91
C GLY A 119 -42.52 -11.21 -9.20
N TYR A 120 -41.55 -11.06 -8.30
CA TYR A 120 -40.20 -10.56 -8.67
C TYR A 120 -39.10 -11.05 -7.69
N TRP A 121 -38.94 -12.37 -7.58
CA TRP A 121 -37.86 -12.99 -6.79
C TRP A 121 -37.01 -14.02 -7.55
N ASP A 122 -37.37 -14.37 -8.78
CA ASP A 122 -36.46 -15.06 -9.71
C ASP A 122 -35.39 -14.10 -10.28
N ASP A 123 -34.30 -14.69 -10.78
CA ASP A 123 -33.14 -14.02 -11.40
C ASP A 123 -32.30 -13.14 -10.46
N ARG A 124 -31.73 -13.77 -9.43
CA ARG A 124 -30.36 -13.43 -8.99
C ARG A 124 -29.47 -14.66 -9.06
N ASP A 125 -28.52 -14.61 -10.00
CA ASP A 125 -27.62 -15.67 -10.44
C ASP A 125 -27.10 -16.64 -9.37
N GLU A 126 -26.82 -17.87 -9.83
CA GLU A 126 -26.35 -19.04 -9.07
C GLU A 126 -24.98 -18.88 -8.36
N GLU A 127 -24.42 -17.67 -8.28
CA GLU A 127 -23.43 -17.30 -7.26
C GLU A 127 -24.10 -17.26 -5.87
N GLY A 128 -24.41 -18.46 -5.37
CA GLY A 128 -25.23 -18.68 -4.19
C GLY A 128 -24.65 -18.12 -2.89
N ILE A 129 -25.42 -18.28 -1.81
CA ILE A 129 -25.08 -17.77 -0.45
C ILE A 129 -23.64 -18.13 -0.05
N SER A 130 -23.18 -19.35 -0.37
CA SER A 130 -21.82 -19.82 -0.14
C SER A 130 -20.73 -18.91 -0.74
N GLY A 131 -20.89 -18.42 -1.98
CA GLY A 131 -19.92 -17.53 -2.62
C GLY A 131 -19.82 -16.17 -1.93
N ARG A 132 -20.96 -15.63 -1.47
CA ARG A 132 -20.99 -14.39 -0.66
C ARG A 132 -20.36 -14.56 0.71
N VAL A 133 -20.55 -15.72 1.34
CA VAL A 133 -19.94 -16.08 2.62
C VAL A 133 -18.43 -16.29 2.47
N ALA A 134 -17.98 -16.96 1.42
CA ALA A 134 -16.56 -17.08 1.09
C ALA A 134 -15.90 -15.71 0.83
N LEU A 135 -16.57 -14.81 0.10
CA LEU A 135 -16.11 -13.44 -0.10
C LEU A 135 -16.07 -12.64 1.22
N PHE A 136 -17.04 -12.82 2.11
CA PHE A 136 -17.02 -12.23 3.46
C PHE A 136 -15.80 -12.72 4.25
N LEU A 137 -15.53 -14.03 4.26
CA LEU A 137 -14.36 -14.60 4.93
C LEU A 137 -13.03 -14.13 4.32
N ALA A 138 -12.92 -14.06 3.00
CA ALA A 138 -11.75 -13.54 2.31
C ALA A 138 -11.46 -12.08 2.68
N ASN A 139 -12.50 -11.24 2.79
CA ASN A 139 -12.38 -9.85 3.23
C ASN A 139 -12.00 -9.70 4.72
N LEU A 140 -12.33 -10.68 5.58
CA LEU A 140 -11.84 -10.73 6.96
C LEU A 140 -10.37 -11.15 7.00
N ARG A 141 -10.01 -12.24 6.30
CA ARG A 141 -8.62 -12.73 6.16
C ARG A 141 -7.67 -11.73 5.51
N SER A 142 -8.19 -10.77 4.72
CA SER A 142 -7.37 -9.72 4.10
C SER A 142 -6.98 -8.58 5.04
N ARG A 143 -7.26 -8.66 6.35
CA ARG A 143 -6.89 -7.65 7.36
C ARG A 143 -5.85 -8.22 8.32
N SER A 144 -4.76 -7.49 8.51
CA SER A 144 -3.66 -7.82 9.44
C SER A 144 -4.17 -8.07 10.86
N ASN A 145 -4.99 -7.14 11.35
CA ASN A 145 -5.51 -7.15 12.72
C ASN A 145 -6.61 -8.19 13.02
N ILE A 146 -6.89 -9.15 12.11
CA ILE A 146 -7.86 -10.23 12.36
C ILE A 146 -7.12 -11.55 12.53
N THR A 147 -6.97 -11.99 13.77
CA THR A 147 -6.43 -13.30 14.10
C THR A 147 -7.38 -14.42 13.66
N PHE A 148 -6.84 -15.62 13.46
CA PHE A 148 -7.66 -16.79 13.14
C PHE A 148 -8.67 -17.14 14.25
N SER A 149 -8.30 -16.93 15.52
CA SER A 149 -9.22 -17.12 16.65
C SER A 149 -10.39 -16.13 16.62
N LEU A 150 -10.15 -14.86 16.27
CA LEU A 150 -11.19 -13.86 16.08
C LEU A 150 -12.09 -14.20 14.87
N LEU A 151 -11.50 -14.68 13.77
CA LEU A 151 -12.26 -15.10 12.60
C LEU A 151 -13.21 -16.26 12.92
N ASN A 152 -12.74 -17.29 13.64
CA ASN A 152 -13.60 -18.39 14.08
C ASN A 152 -14.72 -17.91 15.01
N PHE A 153 -14.43 -16.98 15.94
CA PHE A 153 -15.45 -16.38 16.79
C PHE A 153 -16.52 -15.67 15.96
N VAL A 154 -16.13 -14.90 14.94
CA VAL A 154 -17.07 -14.24 14.01
C VAL A 154 -17.89 -15.27 13.23
N VAL A 155 -17.28 -16.36 12.73
CA VAL A 155 -17.99 -17.46 12.05
C VAL A 155 -19.06 -18.07 12.96
N CYS A 156 -18.70 -18.48 14.18
CA CYS A 156 -19.65 -19.06 15.13
C CYS A 156 -20.79 -18.08 15.44
N ARG A 157 -20.49 -16.86 15.88
CA ARG A 157 -21.53 -15.87 16.26
C ARG A 157 -22.43 -15.44 15.12
N THR A 158 -21.91 -15.39 13.89
CA THR A 158 -22.73 -15.08 12.72
C THR A 158 -23.58 -16.29 12.31
N THR A 159 -23.10 -17.52 12.53
CA THR A 159 -23.89 -18.75 12.35
C THR A 159 -25.04 -18.79 13.35
N ASP A 160 -24.77 -18.62 14.65
CA ASP A 160 -25.77 -18.58 15.73
C ASP A 160 -26.90 -17.58 15.39
N LEU A 161 -26.52 -16.31 15.13
CA LEU A 161 -27.46 -15.21 14.88
C LEU A 161 -28.32 -15.40 13.63
N ILE A 162 -27.74 -15.91 12.54
CA ILE A 162 -28.50 -16.17 11.31
C ILE A 162 -29.40 -17.40 11.50
N GLY A 163 -28.91 -18.46 12.17
CA GLY A 163 -29.70 -19.63 12.55
C GLY A 163 -30.99 -19.24 13.28
N ASP A 164 -30.86 -18.53 14.41
CA ASP A 164 -32.00 -18.07 15.24
C ASP A 164 -33.04 -17.29 14.42
N ILE A 165 -32.58 -16.37 13.56
CA ILE A 165 -33.47 -15.54 12.72
C ILE A 165 -34.19 -16.41 11.68
N VAL A 166 -33.45 -17.29 11.00
CA VAL A 166 -33.97 -18.14 9.92
C VAL A 166 -34.92 -19.21 10.45
N GLU A 167 -34.61 -19.86 11.58
CA GLU A 167 -35.50 -20.83 12.23
C GLU A 167 -36.80 -20.20 12.72
N ARG A 168 -36.74 -18.97 13.26
CA ARG A 168 -37.94 -18.21 13.65
C ARG A 168 -38.81 -17.85 12.45
N LEU A 169 -38.20 -17.47 11.33
CA LEU A 169 -38.91 -17.16 10.08
C LEU A 169 -39.50 -18.44 9.45
N GLN A 170 -38.74 -19.53 9.40
CA GLN A 170 -39.19 -20.85 8.94
C GLN A 170 -40.42 -21.28 9.74
N SER A 171 -40.32 -21.28 11.08
CA SER A 171 -41.40 -21.71 11.97
C SER A 171 -42.70 -20.93 11.73
N LYS A 172 -42.62 -19.60 11.60
CA LYS A 172 -43.80 -18.76 11.29
C LYS A 172 -44.36 -19.03 9.89
N THR A 173 -43.49 -19.17 8.91
CA THR A 173 -43.89 -19.37 7.50
C THR A 173 -44.57 -20.72 7.31
N MET A 174 -44.00 -21.79 7.90
CA MET A 174 -44.57 -23.13 7.86
C MET A 174 -45.91 -23.24 8.60
N ALA A 175 -46.07 -22.54 9.74
CA ALA A 175 -47.35 -22.47 10.46
C ALA A 175 -48.45 -21.78 9.62
N LEU A 176 -48.12 -20.70 8.93
CA LEU A 176 -49.04 -20.00 8.02
C LEU A 176 -49.44 -20.90 6.83
N LEU A 177 -48.46 -21.51 6.15
CA LEU A 177 -48.70 -22.40 5.01
C LEU A 177 -49.50 -23.65 5.37
N SER A 178 -49.32 -24.17 6.59
CA SER A 178 -50.13 -25.26 7.13
C SER A 178 -51.58 -24.81 7.36
N THR A 179 -51.79 -23.61 7.92
CA THR A 179 -53.13 -23.02 8.13
C THR A 179 -53.87 -22.77 6.81
N LEU A 180 -53.13 -22.47 5.74
CA LEU A 180 -53.66 -22.30 4.38
C LEU A 180 -53.86 -23.64 3.62
N GLY A 181 -53.59 -24.79 4.25
CA GLY A 181 -53.80 -26.12 3.66
C GLY A 181 -52.68 -26.62 2.72
N HIS A 182 -51.57 -25.89 2.59
CA HIS A 182 -50.47 -26.23 1.68
C HIS A 182 -49.36 -27.11 2.30
N ALA A 183 -49.56 -27.66 3.50
CA ALA A 183 -48.56 -28.37 4.32
C ALA A 183 -47.84 -29.55 3.62
N HIS A 184 -48.47 -30.15 2.59
CA HIS A 184 -47.94 -31.31 1.86
C HIS A 184 -47.59 -31.01 0.39
N SER A 185 -47.58 -29.74 0.00
CA SER A 185 -47.14 -29.34 -1.35
C SER A 185 -45.62 -29.47 -1.50
N PRO A 186 -45.12 -29.96 -2.65
CA PRO A 186 -43.68 -30.11 -2.88
C PRO A 186 -42.92 -28.77 -2.82
N GLU A 187 -43.57 -27.66 -3.18
CA GLU A 187 -43.04 -26.30 -3.10
C GLU A 187 -42.74 -25.90 -1.64
N VAL A 188 -43.61 -26.26 -0.70
CA VAL A 188 -43.37 -26.05 0.74
C VAL A 188 -42.26 -26.96 1.26
N GLY A 189 -42.10 -28.15 0.68
CA GLY A 189 -40.94 -29.02 0.91
C GLY A 189 -39.62 -28.37 0.49
N ASN A 190 -39.57 -27.79 -0.71
CA ASN A 190 -38.41 -27.07 -1.24
C ASN A 190 -38.08 -25.84 -0.39
N LEU A 191 -39.07 -24.99 -0.11
CA LEU A 191 -38.91 -23.81 0.76
C LEU A 191 -38.39 -24.20 2.16
N LYS A 192 -38.82 -25.34 2.71
CA LYS A 192 -38.30 -25.84 3.99
C LYS A 192 -36.81 -26.20 3.90
N GLN A 193 -36.35 -26.76 2.77
CA GLN A 193 -34.92 -27.02 2.54
C GLN A 193 -34.12 -25.73 2.34
N GLU A 194 -34.67 -24.71 1.67
CA GLU A 194 -34.05 -23.38 1.55
C GLU A 194 -33.85 -22.73 2.92
N PHE A 195 -34.85 -22.78 3.80
CA PHE A 195 -34.68 -22.31 5.18
C PHE A 195 -33.56 -23.08 5.92
N LEU A 196 -33.46 -24.40 5.76
CA LEU A 196 -32.40 -25.21 6.38
C LEU A 196 -31.01 -24.94 5.81
N SER A 197 -30.90 -24.58 4.52
CA SER A 197 -29.62 -24.17 3.93
C SER A 197 -29.22 -22.77 4.39
N CYS A 198 -30.20 -21.86 4.55
CA CYS A 198 -29.97 -20.50 5.03
C CYS A 198 -29.63 -20.41 6.52
N SER A 199 -30.09 -21.34 7.36
CA SER A 199 -29.78 -21.35 8.81
C SER A 199 -28.34 -21.79 9.10
N THR A 200 -27.65 -22.38 8.11
CA THR A 200 -26.24 -22.80 8.21
C THR A 200 -25.35 -22.10 7.17
N PRO A 201 -25.25 -20.75 7.20
CA PRO A 201 -24.64 -19.97 6.11
C PRO A 201 -23.15 -20.28 5.88
N PHE A 202 -22.42 -20.74 6.89
CA PHE A 202 -21.01 -21.14 6.80
C PHE A 202 -20.81 -22.65 6.57
N LYS A 203 -21.85 -23.41 6.17
CA LYS A 203 -21.74 -24.84 5.89
C LYS A 203 -20.69 -25.10 4.80
N GLY A 204 -19.67 -25.90 5.13
CA GLY A 204 -18.50 -26.11 4.26
C GLY A 204 -17.41 -25.03 4.35
N LEU A 205 -17.51 -24.08 5.28
CA LEU A 205 -16.58 -22.97 5.53
C LEU A 205 -16.35 -22.72 7.04
N GLU A 206 -16.76 -23.65 7.90
CA GLU A 206 -16.80 -23.50 9.36
C GLU A 206 -15.40 -23.49 9.99
N THR A 207 -14.42 -24.13 9.35
CA THR A 207 -13.04 -24.30 9.87
C THR A 207 -12.01 -23.84 8.83
N GLU A 208 -10.79 -23.54 9.27
CA GLU A 208 -9.68 -23.19 8.34
C GLU A 208 -9.46 -24.23 7.26
N TYR A 209 -9.45 -25.52 7.63
CA TYR A 209 -9.25 -26.60 6.67
C TYR A 209 -10.27 -26.50 5.52
N LYS A 210 -11.57 -26.40 5.85
CA LYS A 210 -12.64 -26.29 4.87
C LYS A 210 -12.61 -24.97 4.10
N GLN A 211 -12.22 -23.86 4.75
CA GLN A 211 -12.04 -22.57 4.08
C GLN A 211 -10.90 -22.65 3.05
N MET A 212 -9.76 -23.25 3.40
CA MET A 212 -8.64 -23.42 2.47
C MET A 212 -8.98 -24.41 1.36
N GLU A 213 -9.68 -25.51 1.67
CA GLU A 213 -10.19 -26.45 0.68
C GLU A 213 -11.12 -25.75 -0.34
N TYR A 214 -12.06 -24.94 0.14
CA TYR A 214 -12.93 -24.12 -0.72
C TYR A 214 -12.10 -23.15 -1.58
N PHE A 215 -11.17 -22.40 -0.99
CA PHE A 215 -10.37 -21.44 -1.74
C PHE A 215 -9.42 -22.12 -2.74
N SER A 216 -8.76 -23.23 -2.40
CA SER A 216 -7.91 -23.99 -3.35
C SER A 216 -8.71 -24.58 -4.53
N ASN A 217 -10.01 -24.84 -4.35
CA ASN A 217 -10.91 -25.20 -5.44
C ASN A 217 -11.44 -23.98 -6.24
N CYS A 218 -11.23 -22.75 -5.75
CA CYS A 218 -11.58 -21.53 -6.47
C CYS A 218 -10.45 -21.06 -7.38
N SER A 219 -10.76 -20.72 -8.63
CA SER A 219 -9.80 -20.15 -9.60
C SER A 219 -9.17 -18.81 -9.16
N SER A 220 -9.72 -18.16 -8.13
CA SER A 220 -9.30 -16.84 -7.62
C SER A 220 -8.28 -16.89 -6.47
N PHE A 221 -7.87 -18.07 -6.01
CA PHE A 221 -6.83 -18.23 -4.99
C PHE A 221 -5.57 -18.84 -5.60
N ILE A 222 -4.43 -18.18 -5.43
CA ILE A 222 -3.13 -18.73 -5.80
C ILE A 222 -2.48 -19.32 -4.56
N GLN A 223 -2.47 -20.65 -4.47
CA GLN A 223 -1.84 -21.36 -3.37
C GLN A 223 -0.32 -21.16 -3.39
N PRO A 224 0.31 -20.75 -2.27
CA PRO A 224 1.76 -20.73 -2.15
C PRO A 224 2.38 -22.12 -2.31
N LEU A 225 3.56 -22.18 -2.92
CA LEU A 225 4.36 -23.37 -3.09
C LEU A 225 5.48 -23.41 -2.05
N GLU A 226 5.58 -24.52 -1.34
CA GLU A 226 6.69 -24.80 -0.43
C GLU A 226 7.94 -25.21 -1.22
N GLN A 227 9.01 -24.43 -1.07
CA GLN A 227 10.27 -24.59 -1.76
C GLN A 227 11.33 -25.13 -0.80
N LYS A 228 12.10 -26.14 -1.26
CA LYS A 228 13.14 -26.80 -0.45
C LYS A 228 14.46 -26.03 -0.50
N LEU A 229 15.06 -25.83 0.66
CA LEU A 229 16.43 -25.35 0.81
C LEU A 229 17.41 -26.54 0.87
N PRO A 230 18.73 -26.31 0.69
CA PRO A 230 19.72 -27.38 0.69
C PRO A 230 19.95 -28.07 2.04
N GLY A 231 19.48 -27.49 3.14
CA GLY A 231 19.78 -27.92 4.51
C GLY A 231 18.65 -28.65 5.24
N LEU A 232 18.97 -29.09 6.46
CA LEU A 232 18.06 -29.74 7.39
C LEU A 232 18.15 -29.06 8.76
N SER A 233 17.00 -28.75 9.35
CA SER A 233 16.85 -28.39 10.75
C SER A 233 16.46 -29.60 11.59
N TYR A 234 16.91 -29.64 12.84
CA TYR A 234 16.52 -30.68 13.79
C TYR A 234 15.46 -30.17 14.75
N VAL A 235 14.23 -30.68 14.63
CA VAL A 235 13.10 -30.31 15.48
C VAL A 235 12.79 -31.40 16.49
N GLN A 236 12.29 -31.02 17.67
CA GLN A 236 11.75 -31.96 18.65
C GLN A 236 10.30 -32.28 18.28
N GLN A 237 10.02 -33.54 17.94
CA GLN A 237 8.67 -34.05 17.76
C GLN A 237 8.30 -34.94 18.93
N ARG A 238 7.10 -34.76 19.47
CA ARG A 238 6.53 -35.64 20.49
C ARG A 238 5.65 -36.66 19.79
N ASP A 239 6.00 -37.92 19.92
CA ASP A 239 5.18 -39.05 19.50
C ASP A 239 3.88 -39.05 20.32
N THR A 240 2.72 -39.02 19.64
CA THR A 240 1.41 -38.83 20.28
C THR A 240 1.01 -39.99 21.17
N ASP A 241 1.42 -41.22 20.83
CA ASP A 241 0.96 -42.45 21.47
C ASP A 241 1.85 -42.83 22.67
N SER A 242 3.17 -42.71 22.52
CA SER A 242 4.14 -43.01 23.59
C SER A 242 4.49 -41.78 24.44
N GLY A 243 4.14 -40.57 23.99
CA GLY A 243 4.53 -39.31 24.62
C GLY A 243 6.03 -39.00 24.55
N CYS A 244 6.83 -39.85 23.90
CA CYS A 244 8.27 -39.75 23.78
C CYS A 244 8.67 -38.56 22.89
N VAL A 245 9.61 -37.74 23.34
CA VAL A 245 10.19 -36.66 22.53
C VAL A 245 11.42 -37.19 21.78
N ARG A 246 11.40 -37.10 20.45
CA ARG A 246 12.51 -37.48 19.57
C ARG A 246 12.95 -36.28 18.74
N GLN A 247 14.25 -36.20 18.48
CA GLN A 247 14.79 -35.21 17.56
C GLN A 247 14.73 -35.77 16.14
N VAL A 248 14.07 -35.04 15.24
CA VAL A 248 13.82 -35.45 13.85
C VAL A 248 14.43 -34.41 12.92
N ALA A 249 15.18 -34.86 11.91
CA ALA A 249 15.68 -34.00 10.86
C ALA A 249 14.54 -33.67 9.87
N VAL A 250 14.30 -32.39 9.62
CA VAL A 250 13.29 -31.87 8.70
C VAL A 250 14.00 -30.97 7.70
N THR A 251 13.69 -31.11 6.41
CA THR A 251 14.24 -30.24 5.36
C THR A 251 13.81 -28.80 5.62
N ASP A 252 14.75 -27.86 5.56
CA ASP A 252 14.40 -26.45 5.64
C ASP A 252 13.66 -26.02 4.38
N THR A 253 12.58 -25.26 4.55
CA THR A 253 11.72 -24.82 3.46
C THR A 253 11.28 -23.37 3.64
N TYR A 254 10.90 -22.74 2.53
CA TYR A 254 10.32 -21.40 2.48
C TYR A 254 9.12 -21.37 1.54
N GLN A 255 8.32 -20.31 1.58
CA GLN A 255 7.09 -20.22 0.79
C GLN A 255 7.29 -19.25 -0.38
N CYS A 256 6.90 -19.67 -1.60
CA CYS A 256 6.96 -18.86 -2.82
C CYS A 256 5.58 -18.84 -3.50
N ILE A 257 5.15 -17.68 -4.00
CA ILE A 257 3.90 -17.57 -4.75
C ILE A 257 4.24 -17.73 -6.25
N PRO A 258 3.64 -18.71 -6.95
CA PRO A 258 3.95 -18.95 -8.35
C PRO A 258 3.50 -17.77 -9.22
N LEU A 259 4.44 -17.21 -9.99
CA LEU A 259 4.24 -16.01 -10.78
C LEU A 259 3.22 -16.26 -11.89
N THR A 260 3.37 -17.33 -12.66
CA THR A 260 2.58 -17.60 -13.86
C THR A 260 1.06 -17.52 -13.63
N PRO A 261 0.46 -18.25 -12.67
CA PRO A 261 -0.98 -18.15 -12.42
C PRO A 261 -1.39 -16.81 -11.78
N LEU A 262 -0.55 -16.21 -10.93
CA LEU A 262 -0.81 -14.89 -10.33
C LEU A 262 -0.85 -13.77 -11.39
N LEU A 263 0.12 -13.76 -12.30
CA LEU A 263 0.19 -12.78 -13.39
C LEU A 263 -0.97 -12.95 -14.37
N ASN A 264 -1.31 -14.19 -14.73
CA ASN A 264 -2.48 -14.48 -15.55
C ASN A 264 -3.76 -13.93 -14.90
N MET A 265 -3.95 -14.15 -13.60
CA MET A 265 -5.08 -13.59 -12.86
C MET A 265 -5.09 -12.06 -12.88
N ILE A 266 -3.97 -11.40 -12.59
CA ILE A 266 -3.88 -9.93 -12.56
C ILE A 266 -4.19 -9.32 -13.93
N LEU A 267 -3.69 -9.90 -15.01
CA LEU A 267 -3.91 -9.39 -16.38
C LEU A 267 -5.31 -9.68 -16.92
N THR A 268 -6.00 -10.69 -16.40
CA THR A 268 -7.39 -11.00 -16.76
C THR A 268 -8.42 -10.28 -15.89
N LEU A 269 -8.00 -9.54 -14.86
CA LEU A 269 -8.90 -8.65 -14.10
C LEU A 269 -9.54 -7.59 -15.02
N PRO A 270 -10.88 -7.43 -14.99
CA PRO A 270 -11.59 -6.50 -15.88
C PRO A 270 -11.01 -5.08 -15.89
N GLY A 271 -10.63 -4.61 -17.07
CA GLY A 271 -10.12 -3.26 -17.29
C GLY A 271 -8.67 -3.01 -16.88
N VAL A 272 -7.97 -3.96 -16.22
CA VAL A 272 -6.55 -3.79 -15.85
C VAL A 272 -5.68 -3.68 -17.10
N LEU A 273 -5.78 -4.66 -18.01
CA LEU A 273 -4.97 -4.68 -19.23
C LEU A 273 -5.30 -3.49 -20.16
N LYS A 274 -6.58 -3.10 -20.26
CA LYS A 274 -7.00 -1.87 -20.95
C LYS A 274 -6.37 -0.61 -20.36
N ALA A 275 -6.31 -0.48 -19.03
CA ALA A 275 -5.69 0.66 -18.37
C ALA A 275 -4.18 0.71 -18.64
N MET A 276 -3.51 -0.44 -18.70
CA MET A 276 -2.09 -0.53 -19.02
C MET A 276 -1.80 -0.17 -20.49
N LEU A 277 -2.54 -0.75 -21.43
CA LEU A 277 -2.38 -0.52 -22.88
C LEU A 277 -2.68 0.94 -23.25
N SER A 278 -3.73 1.53 -22.70
CA SER A 278 -4.06 2.95 -22.94
C SER A 278 -3.02 3.90 -22.34
N TRP A 279 -2.42 3.56 -21.20
CA TRP A 279 -1.36 4.35 -20.58
C TRP A 279 -0.03 4.30 -21.36
N GLN A 280 0.26 3.19 -22.04
CA GLN A 280 1.42 3.05 -22.93
C GLN A 280 1.26 3.80 -24.28
N GLN A 281 0.02 4.14 -24.67
CA GLN A 281 -0.25 4.90 -25.91
C GLN A 281 -0.14 6.42 -25.76
N ARG A 282 0.16 6.92 -24.55
CA ARG A 282 0.36 8.35 -24.30
C ARG A 282 1.50 8.90 -25.18
N LYS A 283 1.37 10.15 -25.59
CA LYS A 283 2.47 10.93 -26.18
C LYS A 283 2.77 12.06 -25.22
N ASP A 284 3.96 12.04 -24.66
CA ASP A 284 4.44 13.07 -23.76
C ASP A 284 5.90 13.41 -24.07
N GLU A 285 6.28 14.65 -23.81
CA GLU A 285 7.67 15.13 -23.94
C GLU A 285 8.42 15.00 -22.60
N ALA A 286 7.70 14.87 -21.48
CA ALA A 286 8.26 14.62 -20.18
C ALA A 286 8.40 13.11 -19.89
N LEU A 287 9.42 12.78 -19.10
CA LEU A 287 9.54 11.47 -18.45
C LEU A 287 8.46 11.40 -17.36
N GLN A 288 7.61 10.39 -17.39
CA GLN A 288 6.53 10.13 -16.43
C GLN A 288 6.62 8.76 -15.79
N ASP A 289 7.13 7.76 -16.51
CA ASP A 289 7.41 6.44 -15.97
C ASP A 289 8.61 5.77 -16.64
N PHE A 290 8.78 4.50 -16.30
CA PHE A 290 9.82 3.62 -16.81
C PHE A 290 9.89 3.51 -18.35
N PHE A 291 8.76 3.55 -19.06
CA PHE A 291 8.70 3.45 -20.52
C PHE A 291 9.31 4.67 -21.22
N ASP A 292 9.38 5.81 -20.54
CA ASP A 292 10.01 7.01 -21.07
C ASP A 292 11.54 6.97 -20.95
N GLY A 293 12.08 6.11 -20.08
CA GLY A 293 13.51 5.97 -19.83
C GLY A 293 14.28 5.31 -20.99
N GLU A 294 15.55 5.68 -21.15
CA GLU A 294 16.45 5.12 -22.16
C GLU A 294 16.55 3.59 -22.09
N PHE A 295 16.57 3.02 -20.87
CA PHE A 295 16.65 1.58 -20.67
C PHE A 295 15.49 0.88 -21.37
N CYS A 296 14.24 1.30 -21.10
CA CYS A 296 13.07 0.66 -21.71
C CYS A 296 13.06 0.80 -23.22
N LYS A 297 13.37 2.00 -23.73
CA LYS A 297 13.35 2.33 -25.16
C LYS A 297 14.37 1.53 -25.99
N ARG A 298 15.44 1.02 -25.38
CA ARG A 298 16.48 0.21 -26.04
C ARG A 298 16.42 -1.28 -25.70
N HIS A 299 15.55 -1.69 -24.77
CA HIS A 299 15.58 -3.06 -24.24
C HIS A 299 14.97 -4.07 -25.24
N PRO A 300 15.68 -5.16 -25.61
CA PRO A 300 15.30 -6.02 -26.74
C PRO A 300 13.87 -6.60 -26.70
N LEU A 301 13.39 -6.94 -25.50
CA LEU A 301 12.04 -7.46 -25.29
C LEU A 301 10.95 -6.41 -25.65
N PHE A 302 11.17 -5.11 -25.39
CA PHE A 302 10.20 -4.02 -25.59
C PHE A 302 10.12 -3.51 -27.02
N LEU A 303 11.12 -3.81 -27.84
CA LEU A 303 11.09 -3.50 -29.28
C LEU A 303 10.06 -4.35 -30.03
N ASN A 304 9.57 -5.44 -29.41
CA ASN A 304 8.46 -6.24 -29.93
C ASN A 304 7.12 -5.71 -29.42
N ILE A 305 6.39 -5.04 -30.32
CA ILE A 305 5.14 -4.27 -30.08
C ILE A 305 3.99 -5.10 -29.45
N TYR A 306 4.10 -6.43 -29.45
CA TYR A 306 3.07 -7.35 -28.93
C TYR A 306 3.38 -7.92 -27.54
N GLN A 307 4.46 -7.48 -26.87
CA GLN A 307 4.94 -8.07 -25.63
C GLN A 307 4.83 -7.07 -24.47
N PHE A 308 4.28 -7.54 -23.35
CA PHE A 308 3.92 -6.70 -22.21
C PHE A 308 4.66 -7.16 -20.94
N HIS A 309 5.54 -6.29 -20.44
CA HIS A 309 6.63 -6.68 -19.55
C HIS A 309 6.38 -6.29 -18.10
N LEU A 310 7.05 -6.96 -17.14
CA LEU A 310 6.79 -6.78 -15.70
C LEU A 310 8.04 -6.66 -14.83
N PHE A 311 8.31 -5.43 -14.40
CA PHE A 311 9.45 -5.07 -13.56
C PHE A 311 9.24 -5.40 -12.09
N PHE A 312 9.89 -6.46 -11.62
CA PHE A 312 9.84 -6.85 -10.23
C PHE A 312 10.88 -6.14 -9.37
N THR A 313 10.40 -5.14 -8.62
CA THR A 313 11.05 -4.63 -7.41
C THR A 313 11.11 -5.71 -6.35
N MET A 314 12.31 -6.17 -5.96
CA MET A 314 12.46 -7.18 -4.92
C MET A 314 13.12 -6.63 -3.65
N MET A 315 12.31 -6.28 -2.65
CA MET A 315 12.77 -5.72 -1.37
C MET A 315 12.90 -6.77 -0.26
N THR A 316 14.10 -6.92 0.30
CA THR A 316 14.39 -7.81 1.44
C THR A 316 14.26 -7.10 2.78
N THR A 317 13.07 -7.10 3.38
CA THR A 317 12.84 -6.48 4.70
C THR A 317 13.11 -7.46 5.83
N GLY A 318 14.31 -7.39 6.42
CA GLY A 318 14.72 -8.21 7.56
C GLY A 318 14.17 -7.71 8.90
N THR A 319 12.91 -8.03 9.23
CA THR A 319 12.34 -7.75 10.56
C THR A 319 11.72 -9.03 11.15
N HIS A 320 11.79 -9.18 12.48
CA HIS A 320 11.25 -10.33 13.21
C HIS A 320 11.68 -11.73 12.67
N LYS A 321 12.95 -11.84 12.25
CA LYS A 321 13.58 -13.07 11.70
C LYS A 321 12.99 -13.60 10.38
N LEU A 322 12.16 -12.83 9.68
CA LEU A 322 11.69 -13.15 8.34
C LEU A 322 12.30 -12.23 7.29
N GLY A 323 12.51 -12.77 6.09
CA GLY A 323 12.81 -12.04 4.87
C GLY A 323 11.64 -12.21 3.90
N PHE A 324 11.32 -11.14 3.19
CA PHE A 324 10.22 -11.08 2.23
C PHE A 324 10.79 -10.74 0.87
N LEU A 325 10.16 -11.23 -0.19
CA LEU A 325 10.38 -10.79 -1.56
C LEU A 325 9.03 -10.28 -2.08
N TYR A 326 9.02 -9.08 -2.67
CA TYR A 326 7.83 -8.48 -3.27
C TYR A 326 8.02 -8.31 -4.79
N PHE A 327 6.97 -7.83 -5.47
CA PHE A 327 7.06 -7.29 -6.83
C PHE A 327 5.99 -6.24 -7.15
N THR A 328 6.20 -5.48 -8.23
CA THR A 328 5.20 -4.56 -8.81
C THR A 328 5.06 -4.78 -10.31
N ILE A 329 4.10 -4.10 -10.93
CA ILE A 329 3.90 -4.09 -12.37
C ILE A 329 4.10 -2.65 -12.87
N LYS A 330 5.31 -2.28 -13.31
CA LYS A 330 5.59 -0.90 -13.78
C LYS A 330 4.79 -0.48 -15.01
N SER A 331 4.17 -1.42 -15.69
CA SER A 331 3.24 -1.21 -16.81
C SER A 331 1.82 -0.79 -16.37
N LEU A 332 1.53 -0.80 -15.06
CA LEU A 332 0.34 -0.16 -14.51
C LEU A 332 0.51 1.37 -14.52
N PRO A 333 -0.56 2.14 -14.79
CA PRO A 333 -0.56 3.59 -14.58
C PRO A 333 -0.08 3.98 -13.16
N PRO A 334 0.65 5.10 -12.99
CA PRO A 334 1.17 5.57 -11.70
C PRO A 334 0.12 5.66 -10.58
N GLN A 335 -1.12 5.98 -10.91
CA GLN A 335 -2.24 6.06 -9.97
C GLN A 335 -2.54 4.68 -9.35
N LEU A 336 -2.45 3.61 -10.13
CA LEU A 336 -2.59 2.23 -9.64
C LEU A 336 -1.33 1.78 -8.89
N LEU A 337 -0.13 2.06 -9.41
CA LEU A 337 1.14 1.77 -8.74
C LEU A 337 1.25 2.38 -7.32
N SER A 338 0.62 3.53 -7.09
CA SER A 338 0.58 4.19 -5.76
C SER A 338 -0.15 3.37 -4.66
N SER A 339 -0.92 2.35 -5.06
CA SER A 339 -1.72 1.50 -4.18
C SER A 339 -0.92 0.34 -3.57
N LEU A 340 -1.16 0.05 -2.28
CA LEU A 340 -0.65 -1.16 -1.61
C LEU A 340 -1.23 -2.47 -2.18
N LYS A 341 -2.28 -2.38 -3.01
CA LYS A 341 -2.85 -3.53 -3.75
C LYS A 341 -2.03 -3.91 -4.99
N SER A 342 -1.18 -3.02 -5.49
CA SER A 342 -0.27 -3.27 -6.63
C SER A 342 1.12 -3.72 -6.19
N GLN A 343 1.30 -3.94 -4.87
CA GLN A 343 2.50 -4.50 -4.25
C GLN A 343 2.20 -5.98 -3.95
N PHE A 344 2.72 -6.87 -4.78
CA PHE A 344 2.46 -8.30 -4.72
C PHE A 344 3.55 -9.01 -3.92
N LEU A 345 3.19 -10.03 -3.16
CA LEU A 345 4.16 -10.87 -2.46
C LEU A 345 4.68 -11.94 -3.43
N LEU A 346 5.97 -12.24 -3.36
CA LEU A 346 6.64 -13.25 -4.17
C LEU A 346 7.16 -14.41 -3.32
N ALA A 347 7.81 -14.14 -2.19
CA ALA A 347 8.28 -15.18 -1.29
C ALA A 347 8.41 -14.69 0.16
N VAL A 348 8.39 -15.65 1.09
CA VAL A 348 8.66 -15.46 2.52
C VAL A 348 9.60 -16.58 2.98
N TYR A 349 10.73 -16.22 3.57
CA TYR A 349 11.78 -17.11 4.06
C TYR A 349 12.28 -16.63 5.44
N LYS A 350 12.98 -17.46 6.21
CA LYS A 350 13.59 -16.96 7.47
C LYS A 350 14.86 -16.18 7.13
N SER A 351 15.10 -15.05 7.79
CA SER A 351 16.31 -14.24 7.56
C SER A 351 17.60 -15.05 7.78
N ASP A 352 17.57 -16.03 8.67
CA ASP A 352 18.71 -16.89 8.98
C ASP A 352 18.94 -17.97 7.91
N ASP A 353 17.89 -18.44 7.22
CA ASP A 353 18.02 -19.31 6.04
C ASP A 353 18.74 -18.57 4.91
N GLY A 354 18.39 -17.30 4.68
CA GLY A 354 19.04 -16.45 3.66
C GLY A 354 20.52 -16.16 3.95
N LYS A 355 20.95 -16.17 5.22
CA LYS A 355 22.36 -16.09 5.62
C LYS A 355 23.08 -17.44 5.47
N THR A 356 22.39 -18.53 5.79
CA THR A 356 22.96 -19.89 5.85
C THR A 356 23.14 -20.51 4.46
N TYR A 357 22.15 -20.36 3.60
CA TYR A 357 22.13 -20.94 2.24
C TYR A 357 22.40 -19.92 1.13
N GLY A 358 22.47 -18.63 1.49
CA GLY A 358 22.59 -17.53 0.54
C GLY A 358 21.27 -17.21 -0.17
N LEU A 359 21.15 -15.97 -0.65
CA LEU A 359 19.95 -15.52 -1.39
C LEU A 359 19.73 -16.27 -2.71
N ASP A 360 20.78 -16.83 -3.31
CA ASP A 360 20.67 -17.57 -4.58
C ASP A 360 19.85 -18.86 -4.45
N ALA A 361 19.85 -19.52 -3.28
CA ALA A 361 19.00 -20.67 -3.00
C ALA A 361 17.50 -20.30 -2.99
N ILE A 362 17.18 -19.07 -2.57
CA ILE A 362 15.83 -18.51 -2.53
C ILE A 362 15.43 -17.96 -3.92
N LEU A 363 16.36 -17.35 -4.64
CA LEU A 363 16.13 -16.83 -5.99
C LEU A 363 15.94 -17.93 -7.04
N LYS A 364 16.54 -19.11 -6.84
CA LYS A 364 16.60 -20.15 -7.89
C LYS A 364 15.22 -20.53 -8.46
N PRO A 365 14.20 -20.95 -7.68
CA PRO A 365 12.89 -21.28 -8.24
C PRO A 365 12.22 -20.11 -8.97
N ILE A 366 12.39 -18.88 -8.45
CA ILE A 366 11.86 -17.65 -9.04
C ILE A 366 12.52 -17.37 -10.40
N VAL A 367 13.85 -17.53 -10.51
CA VAL A 367 14.60 -17.30 -11.75
C VAL A 367 14.28 -18.35 -12.82
N GLU A 368 14.04 -19.62 -12.46
CA GLU A 368 13.59 -20.63 -13.43
C GLU A 368 12.17 -20.35 -13.97
N GLU A 369 11.26 -19.86 -13.12
CA GLU A 369 9.95 -19.41 -13.59
C GLU A 369 10.07 -18.16 -14.48
N LEU A 370 10.89 -17.18 -14.11
CA LEU A 370 11.18 -16.01 -14.93
C LEU A 370 11.78 -16.36 -16.29
N LYS A 371 12.73 -17.31 -16.38
CA LYS A 371 13.24 -17.81 -17.68
C LYS A 371 12.12 -18.37 -18.56
N THR A 372 11.11 -19.01 -17.96
CA THR A 372 9.94 -19.51 -18.70
C THR A 372 9.08 -18.35 -19.22
N LEU A 373 8.88 -17.33 -18.39
CA LEU A 373 8.12 -16.11 -18.71
C LEU A 373 8.82 -15.20 -19.74
N GLU A 374 10.15 -15.19 -19.79
CA GLU A 374 10.97 -14.50 -20.82
C GLU A 374 10.86 -15.20 -22.18
N ASN A 375 10.93 -16.54 -22.19
CA ASN A 375 11.01 -17.33 -23.42
C ASN A 375 9.64 -17.63 -24.03
N HIS A 376 8.66 -18.00 -23.20
CA HIS A 376 7.33 -18.44 -23.64
C HIS A 376 6.23 -17.41 -23.32
N GLY A 377 6.34 -16.71 -22.18
CA GLY A 377 5.30 -15.79 -21.70
C GLY A 377 4.02 -16.49 -21.25
N ILE A 378 2.94 -15.73 -21.13
CA ILE A 378 1.58 -16.19 -20.82
C ILE A 378 0.67 -15.88 -22.00
N VAL A 379 -0.12 -16.86 -22.43
CA VAL A 379 -1.20 -16.66 -23.40
C VAL A 379 -2.37 -15.98 -22.69
N ILE A 380 -2.69 -14.74 -23.07
CA ILE A 380 -3.84 -13.99 -22.57
C ILE A 380 -4.92 -13.98 -23.65
N ASN A 381 -6.14 -14.33 -23.26
CA ASN A 381 -7.34 -14.27 -24.09
C ASN A 381 -8.47 -13.62 -23.29
N CYS A 382 -8.59 -12.29 -23.38
CA CYS A 382 -9.65 -11.52 -22.75
C CYS A 382 -10.22 -10.49 -23.76
N PRO A 383 -11.38 -9.86 -23.48
CA PRO A 383 -11.98 -8.89 -24.40
C PRO A 383 -11.08 -7.68 -24.75
N ASP A 384 -10.15 -7.34 -23.85
CA ASP A 384 -9.22 -6.21 -24.03
C ASP A 384 -7.94 -6.59 -24.80
N PHE A 385 -7.59 -7.89 -24.92
CA PHE A 385 -6.35 -8.36 -25.56
C PHE A 385 -6.37 -9.87 -25.87
N GLN A 386 -5.83 -10.23 -27.04
CA GLN A 386 -5.53 -11.62 -27.42
C GLN A 386 -4.08 -11.73 -27.90
N GLY A 387 -3.27 -12.57 -27.25
CA GLY A 387 -1.87 -12.75 -27.62
C GLY A 387 -1.00 -13.35 -26.52
N VAL A 388 0.32 -13.20 -26.67
CA VAL A 388 1.33 -13.69 -25.72
C VAL A 388 2.03 -12.53 -25.03
N VAL A 389 1.96 -12.53 -23.71
CA VAL A 389 2.53 -11.51 -22.83
C VAL A 389 3.81 -12.05 -22.21
N LYS A 390 4.96 -11.41 -22.44
CA LYS A 390 6.28 -11.85 -21.97
C LYS A 390 6.86 -10.95 -20.88
N PHE A 391 7.51 -11.55 -19.90
CA PHE A 391 7.97 -10.84 -18.70
C PHE A 391 9.45 -11.00 -18.45
N THR A 392 10.05 -10.00 -17.82
CA THR A 392 11.43 -10.01 -17.35
C THR A 392 11.59 -9.00 -16.21
N ILE A 393 12.52 -9.25 -15.28
CA ILE A 393 12.97 -8.22 -14.34
C ILE A 393 13.68 -7.14 -15.16
N GLY A 394 13.53 -5.87 -14.77
CA GLY A 394 14.50 -4.88 -15.23
C GLY A 394 14.90 -3.79 -14.26
N GLN A 395 14.40 -3.76 -13.01
CA GLN A 395 15.00 -3.04 -11.89
C GLN A 395 14.57 -3.68 -10.56
N VAL A 396 15.53 -4.24 -9.84
CA VAL A 396 15.46 -4.61 -8.42
C VAL A 396 15.71 -3.35 -7.60
N VAL A 397 14.86 -3.08 -6.61
CA VAL A 397 15.04 -1.95 -5.67
C VAL A 397 14.75 -2.38 -4.24
N GLY A 398 15.30 -1.62 -3.29
CA GLY A 398 15.20 -1.81 -1.86
C GLY A 398 16.25 -0.98 -1.14
N ASP A 399 16.41 -1.22 0.15
CA ASP A 399 17.48 -0.58 0.91
C ASP A 399 18.85 -0.97 0.35
N ASN A 400 19.85 -0.10 0.57
CA ASN A 400 21.17 -0.30 -0.04
C ASN A 400 21.89 -1.57 0.46
N LEU A 401 21.61 -2.09 1.66
CA LEU A 401 22.21 -3.35 2.13
C LEU A 401 21.52 -4.55 1.47
N GLY A 402 20.19 -4.59 1.44
CA GLY A 402 19.43 -5.62 0.74
C GLY A 402 19.78 -5.68 -0.75
N LEU A 403 19.89 -4.51 -1.41
CA LEU A 403 20.35 -4.40 -2.80
C LEU A 403 21.76 -4.93 -3.01
N ASN A 404 22.72 -4.56 -2.16
CA ASN A 404 24.08 -5.07 -2.31
C ASN A 404 24.11 -6.59 -2.08
N ALA A 405 23.40 -7.10 -1.07
CA ALA A 405 23.31 -8.54 -0.77
C ALA A 405 22.79 -9.36 -1.96
N ILE A 406 21.73 -8.89 -2.62
CA ILE A 406 21.05 -9.63 -3.69
C ILE A 406 21.74 -9.53 -5.05
N LEU A 407 22.29 -8.35 -5.36
CA LEU A 407 23.05 -8.09 -6.59
C LEU A 407 24.49 -8.63 -6.51
N GLY A 408 24.93 -9.11 -5.35
CA GLY A 408 26.24 -9.77 -5.16
C GLY A 408 27.37 -8.84 -4.74
N TYR A 409 27.08 -7.58 -4.41
CA TYR A 409 28.07 -6.59 -3.93
C TYR A 409 28.30 -6.67 -2.40
N ILE A 410 29.27 -5.91 -1.89
CA ILE A 410 29.53 -5.85 -0.45
C ILE A 410 28.43 -5.12 0.33
N GLU A 411 27.86 -5.80 1.33
CA GLU A 411 26.93 -5.23 2.32
C GLU A 411 27.65 -4.34 3.34
N SER A 412 28.47 -3.38 2.88
CA SER A 412 29.24 -2.51 3.76
C SER A 412 29.53 -1.15 3.10
N PHE A 413 28.94 -0.10 3.67
CA PHE A 413 29.29 1.30 3.39
C PHE A 413 30.67 1.70 3.94
N SER A 414 31.33 0.79 4.69
CA SER A 414 32.66 1.01 5.23
C SER A 414 33.79 0.54 4.33
N GLY A 415 33.54 -0.40 3.41
CA GLY A 415 34.56 -0.99 2.52
C GLY A 415 35.09 -0.06 1.42
N HIS A 416 36.22 -0.43 0.81
CA HIS A 416 36.92 0.41 -0.16
C HIS A 416 36.11 0.73 -1.43
N HIS A 417 35.27 -0.20 -1.91
CA HIS A 417 34.39 0.03 -3.06
C HIS A 417 32.95 -0.27 -2.67
N CYS A 418 32.26 0.74 -2.09
CA CYS A 418 30.90 0.57 -1.56
C CYS A 418 29.77 0.97 -2.54
N CYS A 419 30.09 1.53 -3.70
CA CYS A 419 29.12 1.82 -4.74
C CYS A 419 28.85 0.60 -5.63
N ARG A 420 27.56 0.32 -5.88
CA ARG A 420 27.09 -0.76 -6.77
C ARG A 420 27.10 -0.36 -8.26
N TRP A 421 27.14 0.94 -8.56
CA TRP A 421 27.05 1.45 -9.94
C TRP A 421 28.40 1.82 -10.55
N CYS A 422 29.37 2.25 -9.74
CA CYS A 422 30.72 2.59 -10.19
C CYS A 422 31.80 1.86 -9.37
N GLN A 423 33.03 1.91 -9.86
CA GLN A 423 34.23 1.30 -9.25
C GLN A 423 35.01 2.29 -8.38
N ILE A 424 34.44 3.44 -8.00
CA ILE A 424 35.10 4.47 -7.18
C ILE A 424 35.71 3.89 -5.89
N GLU A 425 36.87 4.39 -5.49
CA GLU A 425 37.41 4.14 -4.15
C GLU A 425 36.79 5.09 -3.11
N LYS A 426 36.58 4.57 -1.90
CA LYS A 426 36.07 5.33 -0.75
C LYS A 426 36.97 6.51 -0.36
N SER A 427 38.27 6.46 -0.71
CA SER A 427 39.22 7.56 -0.57
C SER A 427 38.76 8.80 -1.34
N VAL A 428 38.40 8.62 -2.62
CA VAL A 428 37.93 9.68 -3.53
C VAL A 428 36.46 10.02 -3.31
N LEU A 429 35.61 9.01 -3.03
CA LEU A 429 34.17 9.18 -2.77
C LEU A 429 33.88 10.28 -1.73
N LYS A 430 34.73 10.40 -0.72
CA LYS A 430 34.60 11.38 0.38
C LYS A 430 34.58 12.84 -0.05
N THR A 431 35.11 13.15 -1.24
CA THR A 431 35.27 14.51 -1.76
C THR A 431 34.80 14.64 -3.22
N GLN A 432 34.18 13.61 -3.79
CA GLN A 432 33.71 13.63 -5.17
C GLN A 432 32.35 14.35 -5.27
N THR A 433 32.32 15.47 -5.98
CA THR A 433 31.12 16.31 -6.15
C THR A 433 30.41 16.07 -7.50
N SER A 434 31.02 15.37 -8.46
CA SER A 434 30.45 15.09 -9.79
C SER A 434 30.56 13.61 -10.18
N GLU A 435 29.59 13.09 -10.94
CA GLU A 435 29.62 11.72 -11.49
C GLU A 435 30.82 11.54 -12.46
N ASP A 436 31.54 10.41 -12.34
CA ASP A 436 32.55 9.99 -13.31
C ASP A 436 32.02 8.78 -14.11
N LEU A 437 31.67 9.03 -15.37
CA LEU A 437 31.13 8.03 -16.28
C LEU A 437 32.16 6.95 -16.69
N VAL A 438 33.47 7.21 -16.55
CA VAL A 438 34.54 6.24 -16.86
C VAL A 438 34.59 5.12 -15.82
N LEU A 439 34.21 5.42 -14.57
CA LEU A 439 34.21 4.46 -13.46
C LEU A 439 32.94 3.60 -13.41
N MET A 440 31.99 3.78 -14.33
CA MET A 440 30.71 3.05 -14.30
C MET A 440 30.89 1.57 -14.62
N ARG A 441 30.32 0.72 -13.76
CA ARG A 441 30.36 -0.73 -13.92
C ARG A 441 29.56 -1.16 -15.15
N ASN A 442 30.11 -2.12 -15.88
CA ASN A 442 29.51 -2.70 -17.07
C ASN A 442 29.82 -4.20 -17.11
N LYS A 443 29.22 -4.94 -18.06
CA LYS A 443 29.34 -6.41 -18.12
C LYS A 443 30.80 -6.89 -18.23
N ALA A 444 31.67 -6.14 -18.91
CA ALA A 444 33.08 -6.48 -19.03
C ALA A 444 33.86 -6.20 -17.72
N SER A 445 33.62 -5.04 -17.08
CA SER A 445 34.27 -4.73 -15.79
C SER A 445 33.78 -5.66 -14.67
N HIS A 446 32.48 -6.01 -14.64
CA HIS A 446 31.90 -6.96 -13.70
C HIS A 446 32.50 -8.36 -13.85
N LYS A 447 32.68 -8.85 -15.09
CA LYS A 447 33.36 -10.12 -15.34
C LYS A 447 34.81 -10.11 -14.81
N LYS A 448 35.56 -9.04 -15.08
CA LYS A 448 36.92 -8.86 -14.56
C LYS A 448 36.94 -8.82 -13.02
N ASP A 449 35.98 -8.13 -12.40
CA ASP A 449 35.84 -8.04 -10.94
C ASP A 449 35.55 -9.41 -10.30
N LEU A 450 34.79 -10.28 -10.98
CA LEU A 450 34.58 -11.68 -10.56
C LEU A 450 35.87 -12.50 -10.64
N GLU A 451 36.65 -12.36 -11.70
CA GLU A 451 37.92 -13.07 -11.90
C GLU A 451 38.98 -12.70 -10.85
N ILE A 452 38.91 -11.50 -10.26
CA ILE A 452 39.80 -11.05 -9.18
C ILE A 452 39.52 -11.76 -7.84
N LEU A 453 38.29 -12.25 -7.62
CA LEU A 453 37.86 -12.97 -6.40
C LEU A 453 38.18 -12.28 -5.05
N ASN A 454 38.38 -10.97 -5.04
CA ASN A 454 38.71 -10.19 -3.84
C ASN A 454 37.71 -9.02 -3.64
N PRO A 455 36.68 -9.21 -2.79
CA PRO A 455 35.64 -8.20 -2.59
C PRO A 455 36.15 -6.91 -1.96
N SER A 456 37.30 -6.92 -1.30
CA SER A 456 37.94 -5.72 -0.74
C SER A 456 38.54 -4.81 -1.83
N LEU A 457 38.91 -5.38 -2.98
CA LEU A 457 39.49 -4.66 -4.13
C LEU A 457 38.46 -4.30 -5.22
N THR A 458 37.30 -4.96 -5.24
CA THR A 458 36.30 -4.78 -6.32
C THR A 458 34.93 -4.33 -5.81
N GLY A 459 34.63 -4.54 -4.52
CA GLY A 459 33.28 -4.37 -3.96
C GLY A 459 32.30 -5.47 -4.37
N LEU A 460 32.73 -6.49 -5.12
CA LEU A 460 31.91 -7.59 -5.62
C LEU A 460 32.23 -8.89 -4.87
N LYS A 461 31.23 -9.50 -4.23
CA LYS A 461 31.36 -10.75 -3.46
C LYS A 461 31.19 -12.00 -4.33
N ARG A 462 30.24 -11.95 -5.27
CA ARG A 462 29.77 -13.10 -6.05
C ARG A 462 29.03 -12.62 -7.28
N ASP A 463 28.82 -13.51 -8.25
CA ASP A 463 27.85 -13.25 -9.30
C ASP A 463 26.42 -13.46 -8.76
N SER A 464 25.45 -12.66 -9.22
CA SER A 464 24.05 -12.79 -8.78
C SER A 464 23.33 -13.86 -9.59
N TYR A 465 22.51 -14.71 -8.96
CA TYR A 465 21.71 -15.70 -9.68
C TYR A 465 20.75 -15.05 -10.71
N LEU A 466 20.41 -13.77 -10.53
CA LEU A 466 19.63 -12.99 -11.50
C LEU A 466 20.33 -12.81 -12.86
N ASN A 467 21.66 -12.89 -12.93
CA ASN A 467 22.42 -12.77 -14.19
C ASN A 467 22.23 -13.99 -15.12
N GLN A 468 21.47 -15.01 -14.71
CA GLN A 468 21.06 -16.12 -15.56
C GLN A 468 19.83 -15.82 -16.43
N LEU A 469 19.20 -14.66 -16.26
CA LEU A 469 18.11 -14.18 -17.11
C LEU A 469 18.66 -13.68 -18.45
N SER A 470 17.88 -13.83 -19.52
CA SER A 470 18.36 -13.45 -20.87
C SER A 470 18.37 -11.93 -21.08
N PHE A 471 17.56 -11.21 -20.32
CA PHE A 471 17.29 -9.79 -20.51
C PHE A 471 17.67 -8.89 -19.33
N TYR A 472 18.16 -9.47 -18.23
CA TYR A 472 18.59 -8.73 -17.04
C TYR A 472 20.07 -8.95 -16.72
N HIS A 473 20.74 -7.91 -16.20
CA HIS A 473 22.06 -8.03 -15.59
C HIS A 473 22.24 -6.98 -14.49
N VAL A 474 22.94 -7.33 -13.40
CA VAL A 474 23.09 -6.44 -12.22
C VAL A 474 23.74 -5.08 -12.52
N THR A 475 24.62 -4.99 -13.52
CA THR A 475 25.25 -3.72 -13.95
C THR A 475 24.25 -2.73 -14.55
N ASP A 476 23.12 -3.25 -15.04
CA ASP A 476 22.09 -2.44 -15.68
C ASP A 476 21.01 -2.02 -14.64
N ASN A 477 21.18 -2.43 -13.37
CA ASN A 477 20.30 -2.13 -12.23
C ASN A 477 20.61 -0.76 -11.59
N VAL A 478 20.30 0.32 -12.31
CA VAL A 478 20.60 1.70 -11.94
C VAL A 478 19.61 2.35 -10.94
N ALA A 479 18.58 1.65 -10.50
CA ALA A 479 17.54 2.24 -9.65
C ALA A 479 18.02 2.54 -8.20
N PRO A 480 17.91 3.80 -7.74
CA PRO A 480 18.22 4.21 -6.38
C PRO A 480 17.00 4.09 -5.45
N ASP A 481 17.22 4.26 -4.14
CA ASP A 481 16.15 4.37 -3.17
C ASP A 481 16.20 5.71 -2.45
N ILE A 482 15.57 6.71 -3.08
CA ILE A 482 15.55 8.10 -2.61
C ILE A 482 14.91 8.26 -1.22
N MET A 483 14.13 7.28 -0.74
CA MET A 483 13.62 7.29 0.64
C MET A 483 14.75 7.00 1.62
N HIS A 484 15.42 5.85 1.48
CA HIS A 484 16.52 5.49 2.37
C HIS A 484 17.71 6.43 2.22
N ASP A 485 18.03 6.87 1.00
CA ASP A 485 19.17 7.74 0.71
C ASP A 485 18.97 9.15 1.29
N ILE A 486 17.86 9.82 0.97
CA ILE A 486 17.62 11.21 1.38
C ILE A 486 16.85 11.27 2.70
N LEU A 487 15.65 10.68 2.78
CA LEU A 487 14.73 10.87 3.92
C LEU A 487 15.17 10.17 5.22
N GLU A 488 15.96 9.09 5.11
CA GLU A 488 16.55 8.37 6.25
C GLU A 488 18.09 8.44 6.28
N GLY A 489 18.68 9.35 5.50
CA GLY A 489 20.13 9.47 5.37
C GLY A 489 20.61 10.91 5.41
N ILE A 490 20.57 11.56 4.25
CA ILE A 490 21.13 12.89 4.04
C ILE A 490 20.31 13.96 4.76
N GLY A 491 18.99 13.98 4.54
CA GLY A 491 18.08 14.95 5.15
C GLY A 491 18.17 15.00 6.68
N PRO A 492 18.05 13.87 7.41
CA PRO A 492 18.24 13.86 8.86
C PRO A 492 19.63 14.30 9.34
N TYR A 493 20.67 14.06 8.53
CA TYR A 493 22.05 14.42 8.86
C TYR A 493 22.27 15.92 8.69
N GLU A 494 21.90 16.48 7.55
CA GLU A 494 22.11 17.89 7.22
C GLU A 494 21.19 18.82 8.01
N VAL A 495 19.93 18.43 8.27
CA VAL A 495 19.05 19.18 9.20
C VAL A 495 19.71 19.33 10.58
N LYS A 496 20.43 18.31 11.06
CA LYS A 496 21.16 18.41 12.33
C LYS A 496 22.41 19.29 12.22
N LEU A 497 23.19 19.18 11.15
CA LEU A 497 24.35 20.04 10.90
C LEU A 497 23.95 21.53 10.85
N VAL A 498 22.99 21.87 10.00
CA VAL A 498 22.53 23.24 9.75
C VAL A 498 21.88 23.83 11.01
N LEU A 499 20.93 23.13 11.62
CA LEU A 499 20.27 23.64 12.84
C LEU A 499 21.25 23.77 14.02
N ASN A 500 22.26 22.91 14.15
CA ASN A 500 23.31 23.11 15.17
C ASN A 500 24.12 24.38 14.89
N SER A 501 24.58 24.61 13.64
CA SER A 501 25.30 25.85 13.30
C SER A 501 24.45 27.09 13.59
N LEU A 502 23.16 27.10 13.20
CA LEU A 502 22.25 28.21 13.48
C LEU A 502 22.03 28.46 14.99
N ILE A 503 22.06 27.41 15.81
CA ILE A 503 21.98 27.52 17.29
C ILE A 503 23.29 28.05 17.87
N GLU A 504 24.44 27.58 17.38
CA GLU A 504 25.76 28.05 17.82
C GLU A 504 26.01 29.53 17.46
N LYS A 505 25.58 29.95 16.26
CA LYS A 505 25.53 31.35 15.81
C LYS A 505 24.45 32.20 16.49
N LYS A 506 23.56 31.57 17.27
CA LYS A 506 22.45 32.20 18.02
C LYS A 506 21.37 32.87 17.15
N HIS A 507 21.21 32.43 15.91
CA HIS A 507 20.09 32.86 15.06
C HIS A 507 18.75 32.28 15.56
N VAL A 508 18.77 31.03 16.02
CA VAL A 508 17.60 30.32 16.56
C VAL A 508 17.95 29.54 17.82
N THR A 509 16.94 29.13 18.58
CA THR A 509 17.06 28.15 19.66
C THR A 509 16.27 26.88 19.34
N LEU A 510 16.72 25.75 19.89
CA LEU A 510 16.00 24.48 19.74
C LEU A 510 14.56 24.55 20.27
N ASP A 511 14.32 25.33 21.31
CA ASP A 511 13.00 25.48 21.92
C ASP A 511 12.08 26.34 21.02
N GLN A 512 12.59 27.35 20.30
CA GLN A 512 11.85 28.06 19.24
C GLN A 512 11.52 27.13 18.05
N ILE A 513 12.48 26.34 17.58
CA ILE A 513 12.26 25.37 16.49
C ILE A 513 11.17 24.37 16.87
N ASN A 514 11.26 23.78 18.07
CA ASN A 514 10.26 22.82 18.56
C ASN A 514 8.88 23.47 18.80
N TYR A 515 8.83 24.71 19.31
CA TYR A 515 7.58 25.45 19.43
C TYR A 515 6.92 25.61 18.05
N ARG A 516 7.67 26.03 17.02
CA ARG A 516 7.11 26.20 15.68
C ARG A 516 6.73 24.87 15.02
N ILE A 517 7.51 23.79 15.15
CA ILE A 517 7.10 22.43 14.74
C ILE A 517 5.79 22.00 15.42
N THR A 518 5.62 22.31 16.71
CA THR A 518 4.40 21.93 17.44
C THR A 518 3.19 22.80 17.11
N SER A 519 3.36 24.06 16.71
CA SER A 519 2.26 25.00 16.42
C SER A 519 1.92 25.20 14.93
N PHE A 520 2.77 24.76 13.99
CA PHE A 520 2.56 24.98 12.55
C PHE A 520 1.27 24.33 12.02
N ASP A 521 0.58 24.99 11.09
CA ASP A 521 -0.56 24.41 10.37
C ASP A 521 -0.07 23.59 9.16
N TYR A 522 -0.03 22.27 9.35
CA TYR A 522 0.36 21.30 8.32
C TYR A 522 -0.71 21.07 7.24
N GLY A 523 -1.91 21.66 7.38
CA GLY A 523 -3.03 21.45 6.48
C GLY A 523 -3.47 19.98 6.35
N PHE A 524 -4.35 19.70 5.38
CA PHE A 524 -4.95 18.37 5.25
C PHE A 524 -3.95 17.27 4.83
N ALA A 525 -2.97 17.61 3.97
CA ALA A 525 -2.05 16.66 3.36
C ALA A 525 -0.99 16.16 4.35
N ASP A 526 -0.36 17.08 5.09
CA ASP A 526 0.82 16.77 5.91
C ASP A 526 0.50 16.55 7.41
N ARG A 527 -0.71 16.87 7.90
CA ARG A 527 -1.11 16.65 9.31
C ARG A 527 -0.90 15.23 9.86
N ARG A 528 -0.92 14.20 9.00
CA ARG A 528 -0.66 12.80 9.40
C ARG A 528 0.82 12.47 9.52
N ASN A 529 1.68 13.28 8.90
CA ASN A 529 3.13 13.14 8.85
C ASN A 529 3.81 14.27 9.64
N LYS A 530 3.12 14.86 10.63
CA LYS A 530 3.66 15.92 11.48
C LYS A 530 4.99 15.45 12.11
N PRO A 531 6.09 16.21 11.95
CA PRO A 531 7.35 15.88 12.59
C PRO A 531 7.23 15.85 14.11
N SER A 532 7.91 14.89 14.73
CA SER A 532 8.19 14.88 16.17
C SER A 532 9.05 16.08 16.55
N VAL A 533 9.02 16.48 17.83
CA VAL A 533 10.01 17.46 18.36
C VAL A 533 11.43 16.89 18.28
N LEU A 534 12.39 17.75 17.96
CA LEU A 534 13.81 17.44 17.90
C LEU A 534 14.41 17.42 19.30
N SER A 535 14.96 16.29 19.75
CA SER A 535 15.51 16.17 21.10
C SER A 535 16.96 16.67 21.20
N LYS A 536 17.34 17.24 22.35
CA LYS A 536 18.71 17.71 22.63
C LYS A 536 19.77 16.61 22.45
N ASN A 537 19.40 15.34 22.65
CA ASN A 537 20.30 14.21 22.47
C ASN A 537 20.47 13.83 20.99
N ASP A 538 19.39 13.84 20.21
CA ASP A 538 19.45 13.55 18.77
C ASP A 538 20.23 14.64 18.03
N MET A 539 20.06 15.91 18.42
CA MET A 539 20.81 17.05 17.86
C MET A 539 22.32 16.96 18.16
N ARG A 540 22.71 16.56 19.37
CA ARG A 540 24.12 16.38 19.75
C ARG A 540 24.78 15.22 19.01
N ASN A 541 24.04 14.14 18.73
CA ASN A 541 24.55 13.00 17.98
C ASN A 541 24.28 13.18 16.48
N ILE A 542 25.12 13.97 15.81
CA ILE A 542 25.01 14.28 14.37
C ILE A 542 24.99 12.98 13.52
N ASP A 543 25.74 11.95 13.90
CA ASP A 543 25.74 10.67 13.19
C ASP A 543 24.57 9.73 13.55
N GLY A 544 23.89 9.97 14.68
CA GLY A 544 22.81 9.14 15.19
C GLY A 544 21.48 9.26 14.43
N VAL A 545 20.55 8.34 14.73
CA VAL A 545 19.20 8.34 14.15
C VAL A 545 18.40 9.53 14.70
N MET A 546 17.82 10.34 13.81
CA MET A 546 16.81 11.34 14.18
C MET A 546 15.46 10.64 14.33
N ARG A 547 14.69 10.94 15.38
CA ARG A 547 13.41 10.27 15.70
C ARG A 547 12.23 10.73 14.84
N GLN A 548 12.38 10.56 13.53
CA GLN A 548 11.37 10.78 12.50
C GLN A 548 11.29 9.53 11.62
N SER A 549 10.09 9.18 11.16
CA SER A 549 9.93 8.32 9.99
C SER A 549 10.31 9.07 8.70
N ALA A 550 10.62 8.35 7.61
CA ALA A 550 10.91 8.97 6.31
C ALA A 550 9.84 10.00 5.88
N ALA A 551 8.55 9.69 6.11
CA ALA A 551 7.44 10.59 5.82
C ALA A 551 7.47 11.88 6.66
N GLN A 552 7.85 11.78 7.94
CA GLN A 552 8.03 12.93 8.82
C GLN A 552 9.28 13.74 8.46
N THR A 553 10.40 13.12 8.06
CA THR A 553 11.56 13.85 7.54
C THR A 553 11.19 14.63 6.27
N TRP A 554 10.43 14.02 5.35
CA TRP A 554 10.01 14.70 4.12
C TRP A 554 9.06 15.89 4.39
N CYS A 555 8.21 15.76 5.39
CA CYS A 555 7.36 16.83 5.90
C CYS A 555 8.20 17.95 6.55
N LEU A 556 9.15 17.58 7.42
CA LEU A 556 10.06 18.51 8.09
C LEU A 556 10.87 19.30 7.06
N LEU A 557 11.58 18.64 6.16
CA LEU A 557 12.43 19.29 5.15
C LEU A 557 11.65 20.35 4.35
N ARG A 558 10.52 19.96 3.72
CA ARG A 558 9.72 20.87 2.88
C ARG A 558 9.18 22.08 3.63
N LEU A 559 8.85 21.94 4.92
CA LEU A 559 8.16 22.97 5.68
C LEU A 559 9.07 23.73 6.65
N LEU A 560 10.29 23.25 6.92
CA LEU A 560 11.23 23.91 7.82
C LEU A 560 11.57 25.35 7.38
N PRO A 561 11.74 25.67 6.07
CA PRO A 561 11.90 27.05 5.64
C PRO A 561 10.71 27.95 5.97
N LEU A 562 9.49 27.43 5.84
CA LEU A 562 8.25 28.12 6.22
C LEU A 562 8.05 28.21 7.74
N MET A 563 8.72 27.34 8.51
CA MET A 563 8.66 27.34 9.96
C MET A 563 9.67 28.28 10.61
N VAL A 564 10.89 28.42 10.09
CA VAL A 564 11.97 29.18 10.78
C VAL A 564 12.77 30.13 9.89
N GLY A 565 12.50 30.22 8.59
CA GLY A 565 13.29 31.05 7.66
C GLY A 565 13.29 32.54 8.00
N ASP A 566 12.21 33.08 8.57
CA ASP A 566 12.11 34.46 9.07
C ASP A 566 13.00 34.76 10.29
N LEU A 567 13.62 33.74 10.89
CA LEU A 567 14.58 33.88 11.99
C LEU A 567 16.05 33.76 11.54
N VAL A 568 16.29 33.46 10.26
CA VAL A 568 17.62 33.19 9.73
C VAL A 568 18.04 34.34 8.80
N PRO A 569 19.25 34.90 8.91
CA PRO A 569 19.74 35.93 8.00
C PRO A 569 19.84 35.46 6.55
N ASP A 570 19.57 36.37 5.60
CA ASP A 570 19.65 36.09 4.15
C ASP A 570 21.07 35.71 3.68
N ASP A 571 22.11 36.10 4.42
CA ASP A 571 23.52 35.79 4.16
C ASP A 571 24.03 34.51 4.85
N CYS A 572 23.15 33.70 5.46
CA CYS A 572 23.54 32.48 6.14
C CYS A 572 23.78 31.31 5.17
N GLU A 573 25.05 31.04 4.85
CA GLU A 573 25.45 29.97 3.92
C GLU A 573 25.03 28.55 4.36
N GLU A 574 25.03 28.21 5.66
CA GLU A 574 24.53 26.90 6.12
C GLU A 574 23.02 26.73 5.91
N TRP A 575 22.27 27.83 5.91
CA TRP A 575 20.86 27.80 5.57
C TRP A 575 20.67 27.63 4.06
N GLN A 576 21.48 28.33 3.26
CA GLN A 576 21.50 28.15 1.81
C GLN A 576 21.82 26.71 1.41
N LEU A 577 22.72 26.02 2.12
CA LEU A 577 22.97 24.59 1.93
C LEU A 577 21.69 23.75 2.09
N LEU A 578 20.88 23.99 3.12
CA LEU A 578 19.60 23.30 3.31
C LEU A 578 18.58 23.61 2.20
N LEU A 579 18.52 24.87 1.74
CA LEU A 579 17.69 25.28 0.60
C LEU A 579 18.17 24.63 -0.73
N LEU A 580 19.47 24.34 -0.83
CA LEU A 580 20.06 23.67 -1.98
C LEU A 580 19.80 22.15 -1.95
N LEU A 581 19.76 21.51 -0.76
CA LEU A 581 19.20 20.15 -0.60
C LEU A 581 17.73 20.11 -1.02
N LEU A 582 16.93 21.11 -0.65
CA LEU A 582 15.53 21.20 -1.09
C LEU A 582 15.42 21.36 -2.60
N SER A 583 16.26 22.20 -3.21
CA SER A 583 16.37 22.31 -4.67
C SER A 583 16.71 20.95 -5.32
N CYS A 584 17.62 20.16 -4.73
CA CYS A 584 17.84 18.77 -5.18
C CYS A 584 16.56 17.94 -5.09
N MET A 585 15.86 17.98 -3.95
CA MET A 585 14.63 17.21 -3.73
C MET A 585 13.50 17.60 -4.69
N GLU A 586 13.32 18.88 -4.99
CA GLU A 586 12.33 19.37 -5.95
C GLU A 586 12.57 18.87 -7.38
N LEU A 587 13.79 18.44 -7.71
CA LEU A 587 14.16 17.86 -9.00
C LEU A 587 14.21 16.32 -8.98
N ILE A 588 14.38 15.70 -7.81
CA ILE A 588 14.49 14.23 -7.62
C ILE A 588 13.13 13.56 -7.35
N PHE A 589 12.26 14.23 -6.59
CA PHE A 589 10.96 13.71 -6.12
C PHE A 589 9.75 13.91 -7.05
N PRO A 590 9.76 14.74 -8.13
CA PRO A 590 8.60 14.88 -9.00
C PRO A 590 8.12 13.54 -9.60
N PRO A 591 6.80 13.38 -9.82
CA PRO A 591 6.26 12.26 -10.57
C PRO A 591 6.45 12.40 -12.09
N SER A 592 6.98 13.54 -12.56
CA SER A 592 7.33 13.76 -13.96
C SER A 592 8.38 14.87 -14.10
N LEU A 593 9.27 14.76 -15.08
CA LEU A 593 10.25 15.78 -15.44
C LEU A 593 10.76 15.61 -16.88
N THR A 594 11.18 16.69 -17.53
CA THR A 594 11.76 16.65 -18.88
C THR A 594 13.26 16.33 -18.85
N THR A 595 13.80 15.65 -19.87
CA THR A 595 15.22 15.29 -19.94
C THR A 595 16.22 16.44 -19.67
N PRO A 596 16.05 17.68 -20.16
CA PRO A 596 16.98 18.78 -19.87
C PRO A 596 17.13 19.11 -18.38
N VAL A 597 16.09 18.88 -17.57
CA VAL A 597 16.12 19.10 -16.11
C VAL A 597 17.14 18.19 -15.43
N THR A 598 17.42 17.00 -15.99
CA THR A 598 18.43 16.09 -15.44
C THR A 598 19.84 16.68 -15.49
N THR A 599 20.18 17.44 -16.53
CA THR A 599 21.46 18.16 -16.63
C THR A 599 21.58 19.24 -15.56
N TYR A 600 20.49 19.96 -15.29
CA TYR A 600 20.44 20.96 -14.23
C TYR A 600 20.58 20.33 -12.84
N LEU A 601 19.86 19.22 -12.58
CA LEU A 601 20.00 18.45 -11.34
C LEU A 601 21.46 18.06 -11.06
N GLY A 602 22.20 17.57 -12.06
CA GLY A 602 23.61 17.24 -11.90
C GLY A 602 24.46 18.41 -11.39
N LYS A 603 24.18 19.63 -11.84
CA LYS A 603 24.88 20.85 -11.40
C LYS A 603 24.46 21.29 -10.00
N ILE A 604 23.18 21.18 -9.66
CA ILE A 604 22.68 21.50 -8.31
C ILE A 604 23.24 20.53 -7.26
N ILE A 605 23.42 19.25 -7.60
CA ILE A 605 24.09 18.27 -6.72
C ILE A 605 25.59 18.58 -6.56
N GLU A 606 26.27 18.97 -7.63
CA GLU A 606 27.68 19.36 -7.61
C GLU A 606 27.93 20.59 -6.73
N GLU A 607 27.10 21.63 -6.88
CA GLU A 607 27.10 22.83 -6.04
C GLU A 607 26.82 22.48 -4.57
N HIS A 608 25.79 21.64 -4.32
CA HIS A 608 25.42 21.18 -2.99
C HIS A 608 26.56 20.46 -2.26
N HIS A 609 27.20 19.49 -2.92
CA HIS A 609 28.29 18.72 -2.30
C HIS A 609 29.55 19.56 -2.11
N THR A 610 29.78 20.55 -2.98
CA THR A 610 30.89 21.51 -2.83
C THR A 610 30.66 22.38 -1.59
N MET A 611 29.51 23.04 -1.50
CA MET A 611 29.12 23.89 -0.37
C MET A 611 29.13 23.13 0.97
N LEU A 612 28.68 21.87 1.00
CA LEU A 612 28.73 21.01 2.18
C LEU A 612 30.16 20.78 2.69
N LEU A 613 31.12 20.58 1.78
CA LEU A 613 32.54 20.37 2.11
C LEU A 613 33.25 21.67 2.52
N GLU A 614 32.88 22.79 1.91
CA GLU A 614 33.44 24.12 2.22
C GLU A 614 32.98 24.62 3.61
N LEU A 615 31.69 24.50 3.92
CA LEU A 615 31.12 24.93 5.22
C LEU A 615 31.52 24.02 6.38
N PHE A 616 31.74 22.73 6.11
CA PHE A 616 32.07 21.73 7.14
C PHE A 616 33.37 20.98 6.79
N PRO A 617 34.54 21.64 6.80
CA PRO A 617 35.80 21.04 6.31
C PRO A 617 36.30 19.81 7.10
N ASN A 618 35.70 19.53 8.26
CA ASN A 618 35.99 18.36 9.09
C ASN A 618 35.10 17.14 8.80
N ILE A 619 34.07 17.26 7.95
CA ILE A 619 33.22 16.13 7.54
C ILE A 619 33.68 15.57 6.18
N SER A 620 33.02 14.50 5.72
CA SER A 620 33.24 13.96 4.38
C SER A 620 31.91 13.51 3.80
N LEU A 621 31.81 13.49 2.47
CA LEU A 621 30.66 12.95 1.79
C LEU A 621 30.45 11.49 2.18
N ARG A 622 29.27 11.22 2.76
CA ARG A 622 28.79 9.85 3.05
C ARG A 622 28.42 9.14 1.73
N PRO A 623 28.45 7.80 1.66
CA PRO A 623 28.06 7.04 0.46
C PRO A 623 26.70 7.41 -0.13
N LYS A 624 25.72 7.81 0.69
CA LYS A 624 24.41 8.29 0.21
C LYS A 624 24.50 9.59 -0.61
N HIS A 625 25.39 10.53 -0.28
CA HIS A 625 25.64 11.73 -1.11
C HIS A 625 26.23 11.30 -2.46
N HIS A 626 27.25 10.43 -2.45
CA HIS A 626 27.80 9.87 -3.68
C HIS A 626 26.75 9.14 -4.54
N PHE A 627 25.76 8.48 -3.93
CA PHE A 627 24.64 7.88 -4.67
C PHE A 627 23.80 8.93 -5.42
N MET A 628 23.64 10.14 -4.89
CA MET A 628 22.95 11.23 -5.58
C MET A 628 23.63 11.61 -6.90
N LEU A 629 24.97 11.52 -7.00
CA LEU A 629 25.70 11.81 -8.25
C LEU A 629 25.16 10.99 -9.43
N HIS A 630 24.75 9.75 -9.17
CA HIS A 630 24.20 8.82 -10.17
C HIS A 630 22.73 9.09 -10.52
N TYR A 631 22.03 9.97 -9.80
CA TYR A 631 20.58 10.15 -9.97
C TYR A 631 20.23 10.77 -11.33
N THR A 632 21.06 11.67 -11.85
CA THR A 632 20.94 12.22 -13.22
C THR A 632 20.90 11.10 -14.26
N THR A 633 21.89 10.21 -14.23
CA THR A 633 21.99 9.05 -15.12
C THR A 633 20.86 8.03 -14.87
N ALA A 634 20.44 7.83 -13.61
CA ALA A 634 19.32 6.96 -13.27
C ALA A 634 17.99 7.48 -13.84
N ILE A 635 17.71 8.79 -13.74
CA ILE A 635 16.49 9.40 -14.30
C ILE A 635 16.47 9.27 -15.82
N GLN A 636 17.57 9.56 -16.51
CA GLN A 636 17.64 9.41 -17.97
C GLN A 636 17.37 7.96 -18.41
N LYS A 637 17.84 6.98 -17.63
CA LYS A 637 17.63 5.56 -17.90
C LYS A 637 16.23 5.05 -17.54
N LEU A 638 15.61 5.55 -16.47
CA LEU A 638 14.43 4.95 -15.83
C LEU A 638 13.20 5.86 -15.69
N GLY A 639 13.31 7.14 -16.01
CA GLY A 639 12.29 8.13 -15.67
C GLY A 639 12.27 8.49 -14.16
N PRO A 640 11.14 8.98 -13.63
CA PRO A 640 11.06 9.56 -12.29
C PRO A 640 11.44 8.60 -11.13
N LEU A 641 12.40 9.00 -10.29
CA LEU A 641 12.93 8.15 -9.20
C LEU A 641 11.92 7.83 -8.10
N VAL A 642 10.89 8.66 -7.94
CA VAL A 642 9.76 8.42 -7.02
C VAL A 642 8.99 7.12 -7.33
N GLN A 643 9.18 6.51 -8.50
CA GLN A 643 8.63 5.18 -8.79
C GLN A 643 9.43 4.01 -8.18
N TYR A 644 10.62 4.27 -7.63
CA TYR A 644 11.60 3.25 -7.22
C TYR A 644 11.91 3.22 -5.72
N TRP A 645 11.41 4.19 -4.95
CA TRP A 645 11.63 4.25 -3.50
C TRP A 645 10.91 3.14 -2.69
N ALA A 646 11.44 2.83 -1.50
CA ALA A 646 10.90 1.80 -0.61
C ALA A 646 9.53 2.12 0.03
N MET A 647 9.08 3.38 0.03
CA MET A 647 7.91 3.87 0.80
C MET A 647 6.67 2.97 0.75
N ARG A 648 6.35 2.39 -0.43
CA ARG A 648 5.16 1.55 -0.61
C ARG A 648 5.35 0.10 -0.18
N PHE A 649 6.58 -0.40 -0.22
CA PHE A 649 6.92 -1.75 0.23
C PHE A 649 7.04 -1.81 1.74
N GLU A 650 7.64 -0.81 2.40
CA GLU A 650 7.63 -0.72 3.87
C GLU A 650 6.20 -0.61 4.42
N ALA A 651 5.35 0.21 3.79
CA ALA A 651 3.94 0.31 4.14
C ALA A 651 3.17 -1.00 3.88
N LYS A 652 3.50 -1.75 2.82
CA LYS A 652 2.95 -3.09 2.57
C LYS A 652 3.41 -4.10 3.61
N HIS A 653 4.68 -4.04 4.00
CA HIS A 653 5.30 -4.91 4.98
C HIS A 653 4.76 -4.69 6.40
N GLY A 654 4.26 -3.48 6.71
CA GLY A 654 3.52 -3.20 7.95
C GLY A 654 2.38 -4.20 8.24
N PHE A 655 1.74 -4.76 7.21
CA PHE A 655 0.72 -5.81 7.35
C PHE A 655 1.22 -7.07 8.10
N PHE A 656 2.53 -7.36 8.06
CA PHE A 656 3.14 -8.52 8.73
C PHE A 656 3.80 -8.15 10.07
N LYS A 657 3.76 -6.87 10.48
CA LYS A 657 4.25 -6.37 11.77
C LYS A 657 3.11 -6.13 12.78
N GLU A 658 1.90 -5.90 12.26
CA GLU A 658 0.62 -5.83 13.00
C GLU A 658 0.06 -7.22 13.34
#